data_AF-C6XUE1-F1
#
_entry.id   AF-C6XUE1-F1
#
_cell.length_a   1.000
_cell.length_b   1.000
_cell.length_c   1.000
_cell.angle_alpha   90.00
_cell.angle_beta   90.00
_cell.angle_gamma   90.00
#
_symmetry.space_group_name_H-M   'P 1'
#
loop_
_entity.id
_entity.type
_entity.pdbx_description
1 polymer ?
#
loop_
_entity_poly.entity_id
_entity_poly.type
_entity_poly.pdbx_seq_one_letter_code
_entity_poly.pdbx_strand_id
1 'polypeptide(L)'
;MRYAKYATLVFLLLSSVVGFAQTYTVTSKEDSGPGTLREALTSVPPNTTGYTINFNLPGAMDEANRTIRLRTALPAIPSNVTIDGSSQPGWTALGVSGAKIILEPEFANSTFHGLTIGTFNSVYTQVVNVEIYGLFLRNFARFSSLQNVNTNQGSGIVIDYRASNIKIGAPGKGNVIGGTINGIMVSNSGFYTAATLANISIQSNLIGVLYDGITAIPNIAGVSANLYETSMTIGGDDDKEGNVIAANQTNININRSNPSATRTSVVIVNNKIGVDASGTNDFHDLQLFLLSSSLEIHGVKVNSSNTDLYLRKNIISGNRTTGVSITNSDFVLTSNLIGTGKTRTEQLGNGVGVRIEGIATGMIGGTVTSDLGNSIANNNYGVELLSSRAVKIMRNSFFCNKVFGIGPALNYTQAFVQVLIKRPNHLEGKATPNAEVELFYTQNCNGICEGKEYIVTVQADANGRWKYDGPLTGNVTATATPILNGTTSQFSTAALLENDAIVTMVTCNGDGAIKIPEPREGFLFTWNRIEENGTRTVLIPQGTIQEISNLPVGNYEVVVDDGCKAVAKQFLIKDQKLTNLVVNWPSPGCGQLTFPFSANVDRGEGTLSYQWINAITGQIAATGKNVSMPEGSYKLKVTDQAGCFLESAVRVITRLPSPIINIVPRVVGQATCGEANGSIKNIAVTDIIGTATYKWFEMTRDPVNGAWVQGAEVGQNLDLTGVPGGVYMLEVKDQGPCPAVRISAPYITVTITNSVIINNGTPVSTTCNNNNGAINGITIVQGDNYKLTAIGSTFEKTGTCQPGVPFNITALPPGNYTLNASNSVTLCTALARNFTITATPILQYTAQVSAKSDASCGTNNGSIRLVYPNNVKPLAGKYHWENAAGQTYPGTAELIENLPEGSYELKITDPNGCTSDPLGPYVIARIPLLIVDKTIGVVVDDQCALGRGSVTGVKIEGGLPLSGTGNDAVYKYIWKDLSGNTVGTNRDLTNIAAGDYYLEVYDQTTCGFDKSKTFSIAAPVIPLATPVVNSMRVCYATEIMLPVLAPEEGTYQMYLAGNNTMPLMESTNGKFIFKVSKTGDYVIRRKLGSCYSDFTPVHIEVTNDNLEIKNTMTPNGDGMNDYWMITGLPDHADINIKIYTRSGQLVYESVGPYNKPFDGRFRGKDLPAGAYYYKIDLRADCRPIGGSITLLR
;
A
#
# COMPACT_ATOMS: atom_id res chain seq x y z
N MET A 1 41.34 -48.08 63.67
CA MET A 1 40.43 -46.91 63.65
C MET A 1 40.23 -46.37 62.22
N ARG A 2 39.50 -47.04 61.32
CA ARG A 2 39.18 -46.48 59.97
C ARG A 2 37.75 -46.72 59.43
N TYR A 3 36.99 -47.68 59.96
CA TYR A 3 35.62 -47.96 59.47
C TYR A 3 34.53 -47.01 60.01
N ALA A 4 34.70 -46.45 61.21
CA ALA A 4 33.70 -45.60 61.86
C ALA A 4 33.44 -44.23 61.19
N LYS A 5 34.21 -43.82 60.17
CA LYS A 5 34.00 -42.56 59.43
C LYS A 5 33.25 -42.72 58.10
N TYR A 6 33.18 -43.94 57.54
CA TYR A 6 32.44 -44.19 56.30
C TYR A 6 30.96 -44.47 56.55
N ALA A 7 30.62 -45.18 57.63
CA ALA A 7 29.22 -45.43 58.00
C ALA A 7 28.43 -44.12 58.18
N THR A 8 28.98 -43.13 58.89
CA THR A 8 28.34 -41.83 59.11
C THR A 8 28.17 -41.03 57.81
N LEU A 9 29.12 -41.13 56.88
CA LEU A 9 29.05 -40.42 55.60
C LEU A 9 27.97 -41.00 54.68
N VAL A 10 27.83 -42.34 54.65
CA VAL A 10 26.76 -43.02 53.91
C VAL A 10 25.38 -42.73 54.51
N PHE A 11 25.26 -42.68 55.85
CA PHE A 11 24.00 -42.33 56.51
C PHE A 11 23.59 -40.87 56.25
N LEU A 12 24.56 -39.93 56.19
CA LEU A 12 24.31 -38.52 55.85
C LEU A 12 23.99 -38.31 54.36
N LEU A 13 24.50 -39.16 53.46
CA LEU A 13 24.16 -39.13 52.03
C LEU A 13 22.80 -39.79 51.72
N LEU A 14 22.30 -40.66 52.60
CA LEU A 14 20.93 -41.20 52.53
C LEU A 14 19.88 -40.29 53.18
N SER A 15 20.30 -39.23 53.89
CA SER A 15 19.42 -38.17 54.41
C SER A 15 19.38 -36.93 53.52
N SER A 16 19.35 -37.10 52.19
CA SER A 16 18.87 -36.05 51.30
C SER A 16 17.40 -35.77 51.66
N VAL A 17 17.10 -34.57 52.15
CA VAL A 17 15.73 -34.21 52.57
C VAL A 17 14.81 -34.28 51.36
N VAL A 18 14.01 -35.35 51.30
CA VAL A 18 12.85 -35.42 50.41
C VAL A 18 11.85 -34.40 50.95
N GLY A 19 11.85 -33.21 50.35
CA GLY A 19 10.86 -32.19 50.63
C GLY A 19 9.49 -32.67 50.17
N PHE A 20 8.76 -33.39 51.03
CA PHE A 20 7.40 -33.82 50.77
C PHE A 20 6.55 -32.58 50.44
N ALA A 21 6.00 -32.54 49.22
CA ALA A 21 5.12 -31.46 48.80
C ALA A 21 3.92 -31.39 49.76
N GLN A 22 3.67 -30.21 50.31
CA GLN A 22 2.62 -30.04 51.32
C GLN A 22 1.26 -30.25 50.63
N THR A 23 0.55 -31.31 51.01
CA THR A 23 -0.71 -31.68 50.36
C THR A 23 -1.90 -31.12 51.12
N TYR A 24 -2.72 -30.32 50.44
CA TYR A 24 -4.08 -29.99 50.87
C TYR A 24 -5.08 -30.90 50.16
N THR A 25 -6.16 -31.30 50.82
CA THR A 25 -7.24 -32.10 50.21
C THR A 25 -8.57 -31.36 50.31
N VAL A 26 -9.15 -31.00 49.17
CA VAL A 26 -10.48 -30.39 49.05
C VAL A 26 -11.54 -31.45 49.31
N THR A 27 -12.31 -31.27 50.38
CA THR A 27 -13.36 -32.20 50.85
C THR A 27 -14.76 -31.58 50.81
N SER A 28 -14.87 -30.27 50.53
CA SER A 28 -16.13 -29.55 50.39
C SER A 28 -16.29 -28.95 48.99
N LYS A 29 -17.51 -29.03 48.44
CA LYS A 29 -17.89 -28.46 47.14
C LYS A 29 -18.50 -27.05 47.23
N GLU A 30 -18.53 -26.47 48.43
CA GLU A 30 -18.98 -25.10 48.67
C GLU A 30 -17.96 -24.07 48.15
N ASP A 31 -18.43 -22.85 47.87
CA ASP A 31 -17.59 -21.75 47.38
C ASP A 31 -16.51 -21.30 48.39
N SER A 32 -16.79 -21.43 49.69
CA SER A 32 -15.94 -20.91 50.77
C SER A 32 -16.17 -21.64 52.10
N GLY A 33 -15.20 -21.53 53.01
CA GLY A 33 -15.21 -22.19 54.32
C GLY A 33 -14.38 -23.48 54.37
N PRO A 34 -14.45 -24.25 55.48
CA PRO A 34 -13.59 -25.40 55.72
C PRO A 34 -13.65 -26.48 54.63
N GLY A 35 -12.46 -26.94 54.20
CA GLY A 35 -12.30 -28.01 53.22
C GLY A 35 -12.53 -27.61 51.76
N THR A 36 -12.70 -26.32 51.46
CA THR A 36 -13.00 -25.83 50.09
C THR A 36 -11.76 -25.54 49.26
N LEU A 37 -11.90 -25.53 47.93
CA LEU A 37 -10.84 -25.11 47.00
C LEU A 37 -10.37 -23.66 47.25
N ARG A 38 -11.28 -22.77 47.69
CA ARG A 38 -10.94 -21.40 48.06
C ARG A 38 -10.00 -21.36 49.28
N GLU A 39 -10.30 -22.14 50.31
CA GLU A 39 -9.44 -22.28 51.50
C GLU A 39 -8.08 -22.88 51.13
N ALA A 40 -8.07 -23.92 50.29
CA ALA A 40 -6.84 -24.56 49.78
C ALA A 40 -5.90 -23.55 49.08
N LEU A 41 -6.44 -22.63 48.30
CA LEU A 41 -5.67 -21.59 47.62
C LEU A 41 -5.21 -20.47 48.57
N THR A 42 -6.03 -20.07 49.55
CA THR A 42 -5.62 -19.07 50.56
C THR A 42 -4.61 -19.59 51.60
N SER A 43 -4.49 -20.91 51.77
CA SER A 43 -3.63 -21.53 52.78
C SER A 43 -2.25 -21.95 52.26
N VAL A 44 -1.93 -21.67 50.99
CA VAL A 44 -0.58 -21.86 50.44
C VAL A 44 0.38 -20.81 51.05
N PRO A 45 1.42 -21.21 51.81
CA PRO A 45 2.36 -20.25 52.39
C PRO A 45 3.26 -19.60 51.30
N PRO A 46 3.69 -18.34 51.48
CA PRO A 46 4.68 -17.73 50.60
C PRO A 46 5.98 -18.54 50.55
N ASN A 47 6.56 -18.67 49.35
CA ASN A 47 7.87 -19.30 49.09
C ASN A 47 8.00 -20.79 49.48
N THR A 48 6.91 -21.58 49.47
CA THR A 48 6.99 -23.04 49.71
C THR A 48 7.78 -23.81 48.65
N THR A 49 8.41 -24.91 49.05
CA THR A 49 9.19 -25.83 48.20
C THR A 49 8.35 -26.80 47.34
N GLY A 50 7.04 -26.59 47.27
CA GLY A 50 6.09 -27.47 46.56
C GLY A 50 4.82 -27.70 47.37
N TYR A 51 3.66 -27.43 46.78
CA TYR A 51 2.34 -27.56 47.39
C TYR A 51 1.38 -28.23 46.42
N THR A 52 0.55 -29.16 46.89
CA THR A 52 -0.35 -29.96 46.03
C THR A 52 -1.78 -29.89 46.56
N ILE A 53 -2.72 -29.48 45.71
CA ILE A 53 -4.15 -29.42 46.00
C ILE A 53 -4.82 -30.62 45.31
N ASN A 54 -5.11 -31.64 46.12
CA ASN A 54 -5.86 -32.83 45.74
C ASN A 54 -7.34 -32.69 46.11
N PHE A 55 -8.18 -33.61 45.63
CA PHE A 55 -9.62 -33.63 45.88
C PHE A 55 -10.07 -34.97 46.48
N ASN A 56 -11.02 -34.90 47.41
CA ASN A 56 -11.73 -36.03 47.99
C ASN A 56 -13.14 -35.59 48.39
N LEU A 57 -13.89 -35.08 47.41
CA LEU A 57 -15.29 -34.66 47.58
C LEU A 57 -16.18 -35.88 47.90
N PRO A 58 -17.11 -35.78 48.86
CA PRO A 58 -18.09 -36.82 49.14
C PRO A 58 -19.26 -36.78 48.15
N GLY A 59 -19.88 -37.94 47.92
CA GLY A 59 -21.11 -38.06 47.14
C GLY A 59 -21.09 -39.22 46.14
N ALA A 60 -22.20 -39.37 45.41
CA ALA A 60 -22.28 -40.29 44.29
C ALA A 60 -21.54 -39.73 43.06
N MET A 61 -21.32 -40.56 42.05
CA MET A 61 -20.49 -40.25 40.87
C MET A 61 -21.18 -39.35 39.82
N ASP A 62 -22.07 -38.46 40.26
CA ASP A 62 -22.91 -37.59 39.44
C ASP A 62 -22.35 -36.18 39.23
N GLU A 63 -22.94 -35.44 38.30
CA GLU A 63 -22.50 -34.08 37.96
C GLU A 63 -22.70 -33.07 39.12
N ALA A 64 -23.73 -33.24 39.95
CA ALA A 64 -24.05 -32.32 41.04
C ALA A 64 -23.14 -32.49 42.27
N ASN A 65 -22.48 -33.63 42.42
CA ASN A 65 -21.43 -33.86 43.41
C ASN A 65 -20.01 -33.56 42.88
N ARG A 66 -19.78 -33.67 41.57
CA ARG A 66 -18.54 -33.24 40.90
C ARG A 66 -18.37 -31.72 40.79
N THR A 67 -19.46 -30.95 40.88
CA THR A 67 -19.45 -29.50 40.62
C THR A 67 -19.23 -28.66 41.88
N ILE A 68 -18.19 -27.82 41.84
CA ILE A 68 -17.97 -26.70 42.76
C ILE A 68 -18.51 -25.44 42.07
N ARG A 69 -19.46 -24.74 42.71
CA ARG A 69 -20.06 -23.51 42.16
C ARG A 69 -19.42 -22.28 42.76
N LEU A 70 -18.87 -21.43 41.91
CA LEU A 70 -18.14 -20.23 42.32
C LEU A 70 -19.07 -19.02 42.38
N ARG A 71 -19.08 -18.33 43.52
CA ARG A 71 -19.81 -17.06 43.73
C ARG A 71 -18.98 -15.85 43.33
N THR A 72 -17.68 -15.95 43.55
CA THR A 72 -16.68 -14.90 43.31
C THR A 72 -15.41 -15.51 42.73
N ALA A 73 -14.54 -14.68 42.13
CA ALA A 73 -13.23 -15.10 41.65
C ALA A 73 -12.48 -15.92 42.71
N LEU A 74 -11.85 -17.03 42.32
CA LEU A 74 -10.93 -17.75 43.20
C LEU A 74 -9.66 -16.90 43.45
N PRO A 75 -8.94 -17.13 44.57
CA PRO A 75 -7.63 -16.52 44.80
C PRO A 75 -6.65 -16.86 43.67
N ALA A 76 -5.75 -15.93 43.36
CA ALA A 76 -4.67 -16.16 42.41
C ALA A 76 -3.76 -17.31 42.87
N ILE A 77 -3.37 -18.18 41.94
CA ILE A 77 -2.49 -19.32 42.20
C ILE A 77 -1.04 -18.81 42.32
N PRO A 78 -0.35 -19.03 43.46
CA PRO A 78 1.05 -18.66 43.67
C PRO A 78 2.02 -19.72 43.11
N SER A 79 3.33 -19.45 43.23
CA SER A 79 4.40 -20.35 42.77
C SER A 79 4.41 -21.71 43.46
N ASN A 80 4.94 -22.71 42.75
CA ASN A 80 5.18 -24.08 43.23
C ASN A 80 3.89 -24.83 43.62
N VAL A 81 2.75 -24.53 42.99
CA VAL A 81 1.44 -25.16 43.24
C VAL A 81 1.04 -26.11 42.12
N THR A 82 0.68 -27.34 42.49
CA THR A 82 -0.03 -28.30 41.62
C THR A 82 -1.48 -28.42 42.04
N ILE A 83 -2.44 -28.24 41.13
CA ILE A 83 -3.86 -28.50 41.35
C ILE A 83 -4.24 -29.74 40.53
N ASP A 84 -4.68 -30.80 41.18
CA ASP A 84 -4.96 -32.08 40.51
C ASP A 84 -6.38 -32.61 40.80
N GLY A 85 -7.33 -32.20 39.96
CA GLY A 85 -8.69 -32.76 39.96
C GLY A 85 -8.74 -34.25 39.62
N SER A 86 -7.75 -34.80 38.93
CA SER A 86 -7.69 -36.24 38.61
C SER A 86 -7.41 -37.10 39.84
N SER A 87 -6.89 -36.50 40.93
CA SER A 87 -6.64 -37.18 42.22
C SER A 87 -7.91 -37.72 42.89
N GLN A 88 -9.09 -37.17 42.58
CA GLN A 88 -10.37 -37.55 43.18
C GLN A 88 -10.60 -39.08 43.16
N PRO A 89 -10.67 -39.74 44.31
CA PRO A 89 -10.78 -41.20 44.40
C PRO A 89 -12.18 -41.69 44.04
N GLY A 90 -12.27 -42.97 43.65
CA GLY A 90 -13.53 -43.68 43.37
C GLY A 90 -14.30 -43.25 42.12
N TRP A 91 -14.14 -42.01 41.64
CA TRP A 91 -14.83 -41.48 40.47
C TRP A 91 -14.03 -41.70 39.18
N THR A 92 -14.73 -42.09 38.10
CA THR A 92 -14.17 -42.12 36.74
C THR A 92 -13.90 -40.70 36.23
N ALA A 93 -13.04 -40.58 35.22
CA ALA A 93 -12.94 -39.36 34.44
C ALA A 93 -14.21 -39.12 33.60
N LEU A 94 -14.41 -37.87 33.21
CA LEU A 94 -15.50 -37.43 32.35
C LEU A 94 -15.15 -37.74 30.89
N GLY A 95 -15.94 -38.61 30.26
CA GLY A 95 -15.79 -39.00 28.85
C GLY A 95 -14.38 -39.49 28.49
N VAL A 96 -13.76 -38.83 27.50
CA VAL A 96 -12.41 -39.15 26.98
C VAL A 96 -11.30 -38.28 27.59
N SER A 97 -11.64 -37.43 28.58
CA SER A 97 -10.71 -36.51 29.25
C SER A 97 -10.02 -37.14 30.47
N GLY A 98 -9.12 -36.39 31.11
CA GLY A 98 -8.62 -36.71 32.46
C GLY A 98 -9.43 -36.05 33.59
N ALA A 99 -10.50 -35.31 33.27
CA ALA A 99 -11.19 -34.45 34.22
C ALA A 99 -12.16 -35.20 35.14
N LYS A 100 -12.20 -34.84 36.42
CA LYS A 100 -13.17 -35.42 37.39
C LYS A 100 -14.00 -34.37 38.14
N ILE A 101 -13.44 -33.19 38.36
CA ILE A 101 -14.04 -32.07 39.10
C ILE A 101 -14.50 -31.00 38.11
N ILE A 102 -15.65 -30.38 38.35
CA ILE A 102 -16.22 -29.33 37.51
C ILE A 102 -16.19 -28.00 38.27
N LEU A 103 -15.71 -26.95 37.61
CA LEU A 103 -15.77 -25.56 38.07
C LEU A 103 -16.71 -24.78 37.15
N GLU A 104 -17.74 -24.16 37.72
CA GLU A 104 -18.64 -23.25 37.00
C GLU A 104 -19.07 -22.08 37.92
N PRO A 105 -19.42 -20.90 37.37
CA PRO A 105 -20.01 -19.83 38.17
C PRO A 105 -21.45 -20.19 38.57
N GLU A 106 -21.85 -19.83 39.80
CA GLU A 106 -23.23 -19.97 40.28
C GLU A 106 -24.21 -19.07 39.50
N PHE A 107 -23.73 -17.92 39.01
CA PHE A 107 -24.53 -16.92 38.30
C PHE A 107 -24.15 -16.81 36.81
N ALA A 108 -25.15 -16.70 35.95
CA ALA A 108 -24.96 -16.69 34.49
C ALA A 108 -24.28 -15.40 33.94
N ASN A 109 -24.17 -14.37 34.76
CA ASN A 109 -23.61 -13.05 34.43
C ASN A 109 -22.26 -12.75 35.13
N SER A 110 -21.61 -13.76 35.71
CA SER A 110 -20.27 -13.62 36.30
C SER A 110 -19.23 -13.16 35.27
N THR A 111 -18.34 -12.26 35.69
CA THR A 111 -17.26 -11.68 34.86
C THR A 111 -15.86 -12.16 35.25
N PHE A 112 -15.75 -13.02 36.27
CA PHE A 112 -14.47 -13.56 36.74
C PHE A 112 -14.04 -14.81 35.97
N HIS A 113 -12.73 -15.08 35.98
CA HIS A 113 -12.11 -16.24 35.33
C HIS A 113 -12.20 -17.49 36.20
N GLY A 114 -12.11 -18.68 35.59
CA GLY A 114 -12.16 -19.94 36.31
C GLY A 114 -10.95 -20.15 37.23
N LEU A 115 -9.74 -19.96 36.70
CA LEU A 115 -8.49 -19.92 37.46
C LEU A 115 -7.55 -18.83 36.91
N THR A 116 -6.78 -18.21 37.81
CA THR A 116 -5.79 -17.18 37.48
C THR A 116 -4.45 -17.56 38.11
N ILE A 117 -3.39 -17.67 37.30
CA ILE A 117 -2.01 -17.92 37.75
C ILE A 117 -1.26 -16.60 37.75
N GLY A 118 -0.76 -16.16 38.92
CA GLY A 118 -0.13 -14.84 39.08
C GLY A 118 -1.10 -13.69 39.37
N THR A 119 -0.58 -12.47 39.45
CA THR A 119 -1.28 -11.31 39.99
C THR A 119 -0.94 -10.05 39.19
N PHE A 120 -1.83 -9.67 38.28
CA PHE A 120 -1.66 -8.53 37.36
C PHE A 120 -1.23 -7.21 38.06
N ASN A 121 -1.66 -7.03 39.32
CA ASN A 121 -1.44 -5.80 40.09
C ASN A 121 -0.10 -5.75 40.87
N SER A 122 0.70 -6.82 40.92
CA SER A 122 2.01 -6.82 41.60
C SER A 122 3.14 -6.64 40.60
N VAL A 123 3.97 -5.61 40.77
CA VAL A 123 5.10 -5.32 39.85
C VAL A 123 6.39 -6.04 40.27
N TYR A 124 6.41 -6.82 41.36
CA TYR A 124 7.66 -7.30 41.98
C TYR A 124 7.78 -8.83 42.17
N THR A 125 6.74 -9.61 41.86
CA THR A 125 6.72 -11.06 42.13
C THR A 125 6.54 -11.87 40.85
N GLN A 126 7.49 -12.77 40.54
CA GLN A 126 7.33 -13.76 39.48
C GLN A 126 6.63 -15.01 40.04
N VAL A 127 5.66 -15.56 39.29
CA VAL A 127 5.08 -16.88 39.58
C VAL A 127 5.79 -17.96 38.75
N VAL A 128 6.17 -19.06 39.40
CA VAL A 128 6.91 -20.16 38.76
C VAL A 128 6.38 -21.53 39.16
N ASN A 129 6.55 -22.53 38.31
CA ASN A 129 6.29 -23.95 38.60
C ASN A 129 4.83 -24.20 39.03
N VAL A 130 3.86 -23.89 38.15
CA VAL A 130 2.43 -24.12 38.43
C VAL A 130 1.87 -25.17 37.46
N GLU A 131 1.17 -26.16 38.01
CA GLU A 131 0.63 -27.30 37.25
C GLU A 131 -0.88 -27.45 37.51
N ILE A 132 -1.69 -27.61 36.46
CA ILE A 132 -3.16 -27.71 36.55
C ILE A 132 -3.66 -28.93 35.77
N TYR A 133 -4.33 -29.85 36.47
CA TYR A 133 -4.73 -31.16 35.96
C TYR A 133 -6.18 -31.52 36.32
N GLY A 134 -6.85 -32.26 35.43
CA GLY A 134 -8.09 -32.99 35.73
C GLY A 134 -9.32 -32.15 36.10
N LEU A 135 -9.40 -30.91 35.63
CA LEU A 135 -10.55 -30.01 35.84
C LEU A 135 -11.41 -29.85 34.57
N PHE A 136 -12.72 -29.70 34.73
CA PHE A 136 -13.64 -29.21 33.70
C PHE A 136 -14.09 -27.79 34.06
N LEU A 137 -13.60 -26.78 33.34
CA LEU A 137 -13.95 -25.37 33.55
C LEU A 137 -14.99 -24.96 32.51
N ARG A 138 -16.19 -24.52 32.95
CA ARG A 138 -17.30 -24.23 32.03
C ARG A 138 -18.17 -23.03 32.41
N ASN A 139 -18.90 -22.52 31.42
CA ASN A 139 -19.96 -21.52 31.56
C ASN A 139 -19.54 -20.15 32.13
N PHE A 140 -18.24 -19.83 32.11
CA PHE A 140 -17.68 -18.53 32.50
C PHE A 140 -17.95 -17.42 31.47
N ALA A 141 -18.29 -17.79 30.24
CA ALA A 141 -18.92 -16.94 29.24
C ALA A 141 -20.15 -17.63 28.64
N ARG A 142 -21.09 -16.84 28.12
CA ARG A 142 -22.34 -17.34 27.51
C ARG A 142 -22.74 -16.41 26.37
N PHE A 143 -22.66 -16.90 25.14
CA PHE A 143 -22.99 -16.15 23.92
C PHE A 143 -23.75 -17.04 22.93
N SER A 144 -24.74 -16.46 22.24
CA SER A 144 -25.56 -17.12 21.21
C SER A 144 -25.19 -16.70 19.78
N SER A 145 -24.26 -15.76 19.63
CA SER A 145 -23.64 -15.31 18.38
C SER A 145 -22.19 -14.95 18.68
N LEU A 146 -21.30 -15.17 17.72
CA LEU A 146 -19.89 -14.78 17.82
C LEU A 146 -19.65 -13.30 17.43
N GLN A 147 -20.64 -12.64 16.81
CA GLN A 147 -20.51 -11.24 16.37
C GLN A 147 -20.70 -10.24 17.53
N ASN A 148 -21.56 -10.55 18.50
CA ASN A 148 -21.98 -9.64 19.57
C ASN A 148 -21.62 -10.21 20.96
N VAL A 149 -20.33 -10.51 21.16
CA VAL A 149 -19.84 -11.17 22.38
C VAL A 149 -19.42 -10.14 23.42
N ASN A 150 -19.89 -10.31 24.66
CA ASN A 150 -19.40 -9.53 25.80
C ASN A 150 -18.02 -10.05 26.25
N THR A 151 -16.96 -9.45 25.74
CA THR A 151 -15.56 -9.81 26.05
C THR A 151 -15.15 -9.60 27.52
N ASN A 152 -16.00 -8.97 28.34
CA ASN A 152 -15.81 -8.83 29.79
C ASN A 152 -16.25 -10.08 30.60
N GLN A 153 -16.68 -11.16 29.93
CA GLN A 153 -16.95 -12.45 30.57
C GLN A 153 -15.66 -13.24 30.85
N GLY A 154 -15.76 -14.31 31.63
CA GLY A 154 -14.61 -15.07 32.10
C GLY A 154 -13.91 -15.92 31.02
N SER A 155 -12.58 -15.95 31.09
CA SER A 155 -11.76 -16.99 30.46
C SER A 155 -11.64 -18.21 31.39
N GLY A 156 -11.31 -19.38 30.85
CA GLY A 156 -11.15 -20.61 31.65
C GLY A 156 -9.96 -20.55 32.59
N ILE A 157 -8.74 -20.56 32.03
CA ILE A 157 -7.48 -20.39 32.77
C ILE A 157 -6.75 -19.16 32.22
N VAL A 158 -6.30 -18.25 33.09
CA VAL A 158 -5.51 -17.07 32.70
C VAL A 158 -4.13 -17.11 33.35
N ILE A 159 -3.12 -16.78 32.56
CA ILE A 159 -1.70 -16.85 32.88
C ILE A 159 -1.10 -15.44 32.80
N ASP A 160 -0.65 -14.92 33.95
CA ASP A 160 -0.10 -13.57 34.15
C ASP A 160 1.27 -13.35 33.47
N TYR A 161 1.65 -12.08 33.24
CA TYR A 161 2.69 -11.69 32.27
C TYR A 161 4.11 -12.19 32.57
N ARG A 162 4.38 -12.74 33.76
CA ARG A 162 5.70 -13.28 34.13
C ARG A 162 5.68 -14.76 34.52
N ALA A 163 4.53 -15.42 34.43
CA ALA A 163 4.38 -16.81 34.83
C ALA A 163 5.32 -17.72 33.99
N SER A 164 6.14 -18.55 34.65
CA SER A 164 7.14 -19.40 33.99
C SER A 164 7.14 -20.84 34.51
N ASN A 165 7.51 -21.79 33.65
CA ASN A 165 7.40 -23.23 33.88
C ASN A 165 5.97 -23.63 34.30
N ILE A 166 5.01 -23.31 33.43
CA ILE A 166 3.58 -23.56 33.64
C ILE A 166 3.14 -24.77 32.82
N LYS A 167 2.41 -25.71 33.42
CA LYS A 167 1.86 -26.89 32.74
C LYS A 167 0.35 -26.96 32.90
N ILE A 168 -0.38 -26.97 31.79
CA ILE A 168 -1.83 -27.14 31.77
C ILE A 168 -2.16 -28.48 31.11
N GLY A 169 -2.58 -29.46 31.91
CA GLY A 169 -2.89 -30.81 31.44
C GLY A 169 -1.65 -31.69 31.20
N ALA A 170 -1.86 -32.99 31.15
CA ALA A 170 -0.86 -34.03 30.87
C ALA A 170 -1.57 -35.34 30.46
N PRO A 171 -0.88 -36.34 29.88
CA PRO A 171 -1.49 -37.61 29.48
C PRO A 171 -2.28 -38.29 30.60
N GLY A 172 -3.56 -38.59 30.36
CA GLY A 172 -4.50 -39.14 31.35
C GLY A 172 -5.00 -38.15 32.41
N LYS A 173 -4.52 -36.90 32.39
CA LYS A 173 -4.83 -35.81 33.33
C LYS A 173 -5.29 -34.51 32.64
N GLY A 174 -5.64 -34.59 31.36
CA GLY A 174 -6.09 -33.45 30.55
C GLY A 174 -7.33 -32.76 31.11
N ASN A 175 -7.35 -31.42 31.07
CA ASN A 175 -8.49 -30.61 31.45
C ASN A 175 -9.52 -30.53 30.31
N VAL A 176 -10.73 -30.07 30.63
CA VAL A 176 -11.80 -29.76 29.67
C VAL A 176 -12.18 -28.29 29.85
N ILE A 177 -12.28 -27.50 28.78
CA ILE A 177 -12.55 -26.06 28.87
C ILE A 177 -13.48 -25.61 27.73
N GLY A 178 -14.66 -25.07 28.06
CA GLY A 178 -15.64 -24.63 27.06
C GLY A 178 -16.69 -23.68 27.61
N GLY A 179 -17.24 -22.80 26.78
CA GLY A 179 -18.15 -21.75 27.25
C GLY A 179 -17.41 -20.70 28.09
N THR A 180 -16.35 -20.15 27.50
CA THR A 180 -15.48 -19.11 28.08
C THR A 180 -15.07 -18.13 26.97
N ILE A 181 -14.52 -16.95 27.29
CA ILE A 181 -13.99 -16.04 26.25
C ILE A 181 -12.72 -16.63 25.63
N ASN A 182 -11.71 -16.91 26.45
CA ASN A 182 -10.55 -17.71 26.04
C ASN A 182 -10.51 -18.98 26.90
N GLY A 183 -10.33 -20.16 26.30
CA GLY A 183 -10.16 -21.40 27.05
C GLY A 183 -8.92 -21.31 27.94
N ILE A 184 -7.77 -21.00 27.33
CA ILE A 184 -6.53 -20.61 28.03
C ILE A 184 -6.06 -19.27 27.46
N MET A 185 -5.78 -18.31 28.35
CA MET A 185 -5.26 -16.98 28.01
C MET A 185 -3.85 -16.80 28.60
N VAL A 186 -2.87 -16.50 27.75
CA VAL A 186 -1.51 -16.08 28.15
C VAL A 186 -1.38 -14.59 27.85
N SER A 187 -1.21 -13.79 28.90
CA SER A 187 -1.22 -12.32 28.81
C SER A 187 0.16 -11.76 29.14
N ASN A 188 1.18 -11.97 28.30
CA ASN A 188 2.51 -11.37 28.51
C ASN A 188 2.55 -9.92 27.99
N SER A 189 3.16 -9.01 28.77
CA SER A 189 3.33 -7.60 28.41
C SER A 189 4.73 -7.09 28.81
N GLY A 190 5.43 -6.49 27.85
CA GLY A 190 6.85 -6.16 27.95
C GLY A 190 7.22 -4.93 28.78
N PHE A 191 6.46 -4.60 29.83
CA PHE A 191 6.73 -3.42 30.67
C PHE A 191 7.76 -3.65 31.78
N TYR A 192 8.01 -4.89 32.21
CA TYR A 192 8.72 -5.16 33.48
C TYR A 192 9.77 -6.28 33.42
N THR A 193 11.03 -5.83 33.20
CA THR A 193 12.33 -6.43 33.56
C THR A 193 12.75 -7.78 32.96
N ALA A 194 14.07 -7.96 32.85
CA ALA A 194 14.73 -9.07 32.14
C ALA A 194 14.81 -10.36 32.98
N ALA A 195 13.67 -11.03 33.15
CA ALA A 195 13.60 -12.39 33.70
C ALA A 195 13.61 -13.44 32.59
N THR A 196 14.39 -14.52 32.76
CA THR A 196 14.67 -15.53 31.73
C THR A 196 13.42 -16.22 31.16
N LEU A 197 13.44 -16.40 29.83
CA LEU A 197 12.57 -17.27 29.00
C LEU A 197 11.50 -18.03 29.78
N ALA A 198 10.28 -17.47 29.80
CA ALA A 198 9.14 -18.20 30.34
C ALA A 198 8.85 -19.42 29.46
N ASN A 199 8.66 -20.59 30.08
CA ASN A 199 8.25 -21.82 29.39
C ASN A 199 6.81 -22.17 29.79
N ILE A 200 5.93 -22.35 28.80
CA ILE A 200 4.52 -22.72 29.01
C ILE A 200 4.21 -23.97 28.16
N SER A 201 3.70 -25.01 28.80
CA SER A 201 3.22 -26.25 28.16
C SER A 201 1.71 -26.41 28.35
N ILE A 202 1.00 -26.68 27.27
CA ILE A 202 -0.43 -26.99 27.26
C ILE A 202 -0.61 -28.37 26.60
N GLN A 203 -1.01 -29.39 27.35
CA GLN A 203 -0.98 -30.80 26.91
C GLN A 203 -2.25 -31.58 27.26
N SER A 204 -2.66 -32.46 26.33
CA SER A 204 -3.76 -33.44 26.51
C SER A 204 -5.14 -32.86 26.83
N ASN A 205 -5.37 -31.55 26.68
CA ASN A 205 -6.64 -30.91 27.05
C ASN A 205 -7.69 -31.02 25.93
N LEU A 206 -8.96 -30.92 26.32
CA LEU A 206 -10.10 -30.70 25.41
C LEU A 206 -10.55 -29.24 25.55
N ILE A 207 -10.53 -28.46 24.47
CA ILE A 207 -10.78 -27.01 24.48
C ILE A 207 -11.77 -26.63 23.38
N GLY A 208 -12.93 -26.13 23.79
CA GLY A 208 -14.06 -25.80 22.92
C GLY A 208 -15.00 -26.98 22.62
N VAL A 209 -14.71 -28.16 23.18
CA VAL A 209 -15.58 -29.35 23.15
C VAL A 209 -15.86 -29.87 24.57
N LEU A 210 -16.97 -30.58 24.72
CA LEU A 210 -17.38 -31.29 25.92
C LEU A 210 -16.39 -32.43 26.23
N TYR A 211 -16.50 -32.98 27.43
CA TYR A 211 -15.67 -34.11 27.89
C TYR A 211 -15.82 -35.39 27.05
N ASP A 212 -16.83 -35.51 26.20
CA ASP A 212 -16.97 -36.59 25.20
C ASP A 212 -15.98 -36.46 24.03
N GLY A 213 -15.40 -35.27 23.84
CA GLY A 213 -14.51 -34.95 22.74
C GLY A 213 -15.20 -34.68 21.39
N ILE A 214 -16.54 -34.61 21.36
CA ILE A 214 -17.36 -34.56 20.14
C ILE A 214 -18.40 -33.41 20.20
N THR A 215 -19.06 -33.19 21.33
CA THR A 215 -20.08 -32.13 21.44
C THR A 215 -19.42 -30.76 21.58
N ALA A 216 -19.81 -29.77 20.77
CA ALA A 216 -19.24 -28.42 20.84
C ALA A 216 -19.66 -27.67 22.13
N ILE A 217 -18.70 -27.00 22.78
CA ILE A 217 -18.93 -25.97 23.79
C ILE A 217 -18.01 -24.76 23.49
N PRO A 218 -18.36 -23.93 22.49
CA PRO A 218 -17.45 -22.92 21.92
C PRO A 218 -16.81 -21.96 22.93
N ASN A 219 -15.58 -21.54 22.63
CA ASN A 219 -14.97 -20.32 23.15
C ASN A 219 -14.72 -19.35 21.97
N ILE A 220 -14.35 -18.10 22.27
CA ILE A 220 -13.91 -17.18 21.20
C ILE A 220 -12.51 -17.58 20.75
N ALA A 221 -11.59 -17.74 21.70
CA ALA A 221 -10.29 -18.37 21.48
C ALA A 221 -10.18 -19.68 22.26
N GLY A 222 -9.65 -20.74 21.63
CA GLY A 222 -9.26 -21.95 22.36
C GLY A 222 -8.05 -21.68 23.24
N VAL A 223 -6.92 -21.39 22.61
CA VAL A 223 -5.72 -20.81 23.25
C VAL A 223 -5.47 -19.42 22.66
N SER A 224 -5.32 -18.43 23.52
CA SER A 224 -5.05 -17.03 23.15
C SER A 224 -3.77 -16.58 23.87
N ALA A 225 -2.74 -16.21 23.12
CA ALA A 225 -1.44 -15.85 23.68
C ALA A 225 -0.93 -14.53 23.11
N ASN A 226 -0.68 -13.57 24.00
CA ASN A 226 0.18 -12.42 23.74
C ASN A 226 1.54 -12.71 24.39
N LEU A 227 2.61 -12.75 23.60
CA LEU A 227 3.94 -13.21 24.01
C LEU A 227 4.95 -12.06 23.99
N TYR A 228 5.97 -12.12 24.86
CA TYR A 228 7.08 -11.16 24.88
C TYR A 228 8.45 -11.85 24.81
N GLU A 229 8.90 -12.49 25.89
CA GLU A 229 10.10 -13.34 25.94
C GLU A 229 9.74 -14.71 26.53
N THR A 230 8.79 -15.36 25.85
CA THR A 230 8.19 -16.64 26.25
C THR A 230 8.36 -17.64 25.11
N SER A 231 8.88 -18.83 25.42
CA SER A 231 8.76 -20.01 24.57
C SER A 231 7.54 -20.81 25.02
N MET A 232 6.81 -21.38 24.05
CA MET A 232 5.52 -22.01 24.31
C MET A 232 5.37 -23.31 23.52
N THR A 233 4.91 -24.36 24.18
CA THR A 233 4.58 -25.65 23.55
C THR A 233 3.08 -25.92 23.72
N ILE A 234 2.38 -26.10 22.61
CA ILE A 234 1.00 -26.57 22.57
C ILE A 234 1.03 -28.00 22.01
N GLY A 235 0.67 -28.96 22.85
CA GLY A 235 0.80 -30.40 22.62
C GLY A 235 2.16 -30.95 23.07
N GLY A 236 2.61 -32.05 22.47
CA GLY A 236 3.92 -32.64 22.78
C GLY A 236 4.35 -33.67 21.75
N ASP A 237 5.52 -34.29 21.95
CA ASP A 237 6.12 -35.21 20.97
C ASP A 237 5.55 -36.63 21.05
N ASP A 238 4.93 -37.02 22.17
CA ASP A 238 4.06 -38.19 22.28
C ASP A 238 2.63 -37.81 21.84
N ASP A 239 1.98 -38.65 21.05
CA ASP A 239 0.63 -38.40 20.51
C ASP A 239 -0.44 -38.23 21.60
N LYS A 240 -0.18 -38.70 22.83
CA LYS A 240 -1.05 -38.50 24.00
C LYS A 240 -0.93 -37.10 24.61
N GLU A 241 0.14 -36.37 24.34
CA GLU A 241 0.34 -34.97 24.79
C GLU A 241 -0.44 -33.98 23.93
N GLY A 242 -0.89 -34.37 22.73
CA GLY A 242 -1.68 -33.54 21.83
C GLY A 242 -3.03 -33.12 22.42
N ASN A 243 -3.40 -31.84 22.26
CA ASN A 243 -4.71 -31.33 22.67
C ASN A 243 -5.76 -31.54 21.57
N VAL A 244 -7.04 -31.44 21.94
CA VAL A 244 -8.16 -31.25 21.01
C VAL A 244 -8.66 -29.81 21.20
N ILE A 245 -8.53 -28.98 20.17
CA ILE A 245 -8.85 -27.54 20.22
C ILE A 245 -9.75 -27.22 19.02
N ALA A 246 -11.06 -27.24 19.25
CA ALA A 246 -12.06 -27.24 18.17
C ALA A 246 -13.34 -26.49 18.57
N ALA A 247 -14.20 -26.19 17.58
CA ALA A 247 -15.42 -25.41 17.74
C ALA A 247 -15.26 -23.99 18.34
N ASN A 248 -14.04 -23.43 18.37
CA ASN A 248 -13.78 -22.03 18.75
C ASN A 248 -13.80 -21.13 17.51
N GLN A 249 -14.00 -19.80 17.66
CA GLN A 249 -13.83 -18.87 16.52
C GLN A 249 -12.37 -18.85 16.04
N THR A 250 -11.41 -18.86 16.94
CA THR A 250 -10.00 -19.13 16.63
C THR A 250 -9.46 -20.18 17.58
N ASN A 251 -9.04 -21.33 17.07
CA ASN A 251 -8.60 -22.43 17.92
C ASN A 251 -7.28 -22.09 18.62
N ILE A 252 -6.27 -21.58 17.89
CA ILE A 252 -5.03 -21.04 18.46
C ILE A 252 -4.75 -19.64 17.89
N ASN A 253 -4.62 -18.63 18.76
CA ASN A 253 -4.27 -17.25 18.43
C ASN A 253 -2.98 -16.83 19.15
N ILE A 254 -1.92 -16.45 18.43
CA ILE A 254 -0.62 -16.09 19.00
C ILE A 254 -0.13 -14.76 18.41
N ASN A 255 0.19 -13.80 19.27
CA ASN A 255 0.59 -12.44 18.89
C ASN A 255 1.85 -12.00 19.64
N ARG A 256 2.75 -11.29 18.95
CA ARG A 256 3.94 -10.63 19.53
C ARG A 256 4.30 -9.42 18.68
N SER A 257 4.02 -8.23 19.22
CA SER A 257 4.13 -6.94 18.51
C SER A 257 5.28 -6.04 18.98
N ASN A 258 6.00 -6.42 20.05
CA ASN A 258 6.97 -5.57 20.74
C ASN A 258 8.42 -6.06 20.45
N PRO A 259 9.33 -5.23 19.90
CA PRO A 259 10.54 -5.70 19.23
C PRO A 259 11.73 -5.95 20.17
N SER A 260 11.63 -6.96 21.05
CA SER A 260 12.87 -7.55 21.62
C SER A 260 13.68 -8.22 20.50
N ALA A 261 15.00 -8.06 20.54
CA ALA A 261 15.92 -8.78 19.65
C ALA A 261 16.05 -10.27 20.01
N THR A 262 15.63 -10.68 21.20
CA THR A 262 15.62 -12.07 21.65
C THR A 262 14.65 -12.91 20.82
N ARG A 263 15.15 -13.94 20.14
CA ARG A 263 14.29 -14.91 19.46
C ARG A 263 13.63 -15.86 20.47
N THR A 264 12.38 -16.22 20.21
CA THR A 264 11.64 -17.21 21.01
C THR A 264 11.06 -18.29 20.12
N SER A 265 10.83 -19.48 20.70
CA SER A 265 10.29 -20.64 19.99
C SER A 265 8.82 -20.88 20.34
N VAL A 266 7.98 -21.05 19.33
CA VAL A 266 6.59 -21.48 19.47
C VAL A 266 6.45 -22.83 18.78
N VAL A 267 6.10 -23.86 19.56
CA VAL A 267 5.98 -25.24 19.07
C VAL A 267 4.52 -25.67 19.20
N ILE A 268 3.91 -26.08 18.09
CA ILE A 268 2.55 -26.61 18.05
C ILE A 268 2.66 -28.01 17.45
N VAL A 269 2.45 -29.05 18.26
CA VAL A 269 2.73 -30.45 17.86
C VAL A 269 1.68 -31.45 18.33
N ASN A 270 1.35 -32.42 17.46
CA ASN A 270 0.39 -33.52 17.72
C ASN A 270 -1.05 -33.11 18.07
N ASN A 271 -1.45 -31.85 17.89
CA ASN A 271 -2.80 -31.39 18.23
C ASN A 271 -3.83 -31.75 17.16
N LYS A 272 -5.09 -31.88 17.59
CA LYS A 272 -6.28 -31.89 16.74
C LYS A 272 -6.93 -30.51 16.80
N ILE A 273 -6.96 -29.80 15.67
CA ILE A 273 -7.33 -28.38 15.58
C ILE A 273 -8.48 -28.22 14.59
N GLY A 274 -9.62 -27.75 15.09
CA GLY A 274 -10.88 -27.63 14.33
C GLY A 274 -11.64 -28.94 14.11
N VAL A 275 -11.08 -30.08 14.53
CA VAL A 275 -11.68 -31.43 14.44
C VAL A 275 -11.93 -32.05 15.82
N ASP A 276 -12.80 -33.06 15.86
CA ASP A 276 -13.15 -33.80 17.07
C ASP A 276 -11.97 -34.61 17.68
N ALA A 277 -12.19 -35.23 18.85
CA ALA A 277 -11.18 -36.01 19.53
C ALA A 277 -10.74 -37.28 18.77
N SER A 278 -11.53 -37.76 17.80
CA SER A 278 -11.15 -38.88 16.92
C SER A 278 -10.19 -38.42 15.81
N GLY A 279 -10.38 -37.20 15.32
CA GLY A 279 -9.67 -36.61 14.19
C GLY A 279 -10.30 -36.92 12.82
N THR A 280 -11.58 -37.34 12.78
CA THR A 280 -12.27 -37.72 11.53
C THR A 280 -13.51 -36.88 11.21
N ASN A 281 -14.03 -36.11 12.17
CA ASN A 281 -15.16 -35.19 11.97
C ASN A 281 -14.75 -33.76 12.35
N ASP A 282 -15.39 -32.75 11.76
CA ASP A 282 -15.13 -31.34 12.06
C ASP A 282 -16.38 -30.56 12.50
N PHE A 283 -16.21 -29.26 12.72
CA PHE A 283 -17.26 -28.35 13.18
C PHE A 283 -17.60 -27.26 12.14
N HIS A 284 -17.31 -27.47 10.85
CA HIS A 284 -17.44 -26.45 9.80
C HIS A 284 -18.86 -25.85 9.72
N ASP A 285 -19.88 -26.72 9.79
CA ASP A 285 -21.30 -26.36 9.69
C ASP A 285 -21.98 -26.15 11.06
N LEU A 286 -21.20 -25.88 12.12
CA LEU A 286 -21.76 -25.52 13.42
C LEU A 286 -22.66 -24.28 13.27
N GLN A 287 -23.93 -24.36 13.68
CA GLN A 287 -24.93 -23.30 13.49
C GLN A 287 -24.47 -21.91 13.97
N LEU A 288 -23.68 -21.85 15.05
CA LEU A 288 -23.09 -20.62 15.58
C LEU A 288 -22.14 -19.93 14.57
N PHE A 289 -21.40 -20.71 13.79
CA PHE A 289 -20.54 -20.23 12.70
C PHE A 289 -21.36 -19.84 11.46
N LEU A 290 -22.43 -20.57 11.15
CA LEU A 290 -23.31 -20.27 10.02
C LEU A 290 -24.05 -18.94 10.20
N LEU A 291 -24.49 -18.63 11.42
CA LEU A 291 -25.11 -17.35 11.80
C LEU A 291 -24.14 -16.16 11.80
N SER A 292 -22.84 -16.39 11.67
CA SER A 292 -21.78 -15.39 11.84
C SER A 292 -20.96 -15.19 10.56
N SER A 293 -21.64 -15.06 9.41
CA SER A 293 -21.07 -15.16 8.05
C SER A 293 -19.93 -14.18 7.70
N SER A 294 -19.77 -13.08 8.44
CA SER A 294 -18.71 -12.08 8.26
C SER A 294 -17.45 -12.31 9.10
N LEU A 295 -17.45 -13.31 10.00
CA LEU A 295 -16.32 -13.53 10.91
C LEU A 295 -15.25 -14.45 10.32
N GLU A 296 -13.99 -14.09 10.52
CA GLU A 296 -12.89 -14.99 10.23
C GLU A 296 -12.82 -16.12 11.26
N ILE A 297 -12.87 -17.38 10.81
CA ILE A 297 -12.76 -18.59 11.64
C ILE A 297 -11.46 -19.34 11.33
N HIS A 298 -10.63 -19.51 12.35
CA HIS A 298 -9.23 -19.94 12.20
C HIS A 298 -8.88 -21.22 12.99
N GLY A 299 -8.03 -22.06 12.40
CA GLY A 299 -7.32 -23.11 13.13
C GLY A 299 -6.19 -22.52 13.96
N VAL A 300 -5.15 -22.05 13.29
CA VAL A 300 -3.98 -21.41 13.90
C VAL A 300 -3.76 -20.04 13.25
N LYS A 301 -3.69 -18.97 14.05
CA LYS A 301 -3.34 -17.61 13.61
C LYS A 301 -2.13 -17.13 14.42
N VAL A 302 -1.01 -16.84 13.75
CA VAL A 302 0.23 -16.38 14.39
C VAL A 302 0.71 -15.09 13.75
N ASN A 303 0.82 -14.01 14.54
CA ASN A 303 1.42 -12.74 14.13
C ASN A 303 2.54 -12.38 15.12
N SER A 304 3.74 -12.92 14.89
CA SER A 304 4.79 -12.99 15.92
C SER A 304 6.18 -12.65 15.37
N SER A 305 6.62 -11.40 15.57
CA SER A 305 7.97 -10.97 15.14
C SER A 305 9.08 -11.69 15.89
N ASN A 306 10.28 -11.81 15.29
CA ASN A 306 11.47 -12.46 15.87
C ASN A 306 11.18 -13.85 16.50
N THR A 307 10.29 -14.64 15.89
CA THR A 307 9.81 -15.92 16.44
C THR A 307 10.14 -17.06 15.49
N ASP A 308 10.62 -18.17 16.06
CA ASP A 308 10.80 -19.46 15.38
C ASP A 308 9.56 -20.33 15.62
N LEU A 309 8.70 -20.43 14.59
CA LEU A 309 7.42 -21.12 14.65
C LEU A 309 7.51 -22.54 14.07
N TYR A 310 7.30 -23.55 14.89
CA TYR A 310 7.32 -24.97 14.51
C TYR A 310 5.92 -25.59 14.62
N LEU A 311 5.23 -25.78 13.48
CA LEU A 311 3.99 -26.57 13.43
C LEU A 311 4.33 -27.97 12.91
N ARG A 312 4.16 -29.01 13.71
CA ARG A 312 4.45 -30.38 13.26
C ARG A 312 3.47 -31.47 13.70
N LYS A 313 3.18 -32.43 12.83
CA LYS A 313 2.27 -33.58 13.08
C LYS A 313 0.82 -33.23 13.49
N ASN A 314 0.36 -31.99 13.38
CA ASN A 314 -1.01 -31.61 13.79
C ASN A 314 -2.05 -32.01 12.73
N ILE A 315 -3.31 -32.20 13.14
CA ILE A 315 -4.47 -32.18 12.24
C ILE A 315 -5.10 -30.78 12.32
N ILE A 316 -5.24 -30.07 11.20
CA ILE A 316 -5.69 -28.67 11.14
C ILE A 316 -6.74 -28.51 10.03
N SER A 317 -8.00 -28.71 10.39
CA SER A 317 -9.08 -29.01 9.42
C SER A 317 -10.44 -28.46 9.89
N GLY A 318 -11.38 -28.27 8.96
CA GLY A 318 -12.73 -27.76 9.24
C GLY A 318 -12.86 -26.25 9.51
N ASN A 319 -11.78 -25.47 9.38
CA ASN A 319 -11.79 -24.05 9.73
C ASN A 319 -12.31 -23.20 8.55
N ARG A 320 -13.46 -22.54 8.71
CA ARG A 320 -14.21 -21.91 7.59
C ARG A 320 -13.41 -20.88 6.80
N THR A 321 -12.51 -20.13 7.44
CA THR A 321 -11.68 -19.12 6.77
C THR A 321 -10.27 -19.63 6.50
N THR A 322 -9.51 -20.01 7.53
CA THR A 322 -8.10 -20.38 7.37
C THR A 322 -7.67 -21.49 8.35
N GLY A 323 -7.03 -22.54 7.86
CA GLY A 323 -6.40 -23.59 8.68
C GLY A 323 -5.20 -23.02 9.44
N VAL A 324 -4.21 -22.47 8.72
CA VAL A 324 -3.02 -21.83 9.29
C VAL A 324 -2.76 -20.46 8.64
N SER A 325 -2.74 -19.37 9.42
CA SER A 325 -2.28 -18.03 9.01
C SER A 325 -0.99 -17.68 9.77
N ILE A 326 0.05 -17.26 9.05
CA ILE A 326 1.36 -16.88 9.60
C ILE A 326 1.76 -15.51 9.06
N THR A 327 1.74 -14.52 9.95
CA THR A 327 2.22 -13.17 9.72
C THR A 327 3.54 -12.94 10.46
N ASN A 328 4.49 -12.25 9.82
CA ASN A 328 5.71 -11.69 10.43
C ASN A 328 6.68 -12.65 11.17
N SER A 329 6.43 -13.97 11.11
CA SER A 329 7.16 -15.01 11.84
C SER A 329 8.10 -15.77 10.89
N ASP A 330 9.23 -16.27 11.37
CA ASP A 330 10.02 -17.25 10.63
C ASP A 330 9.50 -18.66 11.00
N PHE A 331 9.31 -19.58 10.04
CA PHE A 331 8.54 -20.82 10.29
C PHE A 331 9.06 -22.11 9.64
N VAL A 332 8.70 -23.25 10.25
CA VAL A 332 8.82 -24.60 9.69
C VAL A 332 7.52 -25.38 9.95
N LEU A 333 6.88 -25.86 8.88
CA LEU A 333 5.66 -26.66 8.91
C LEU A 333 5.95 -28.09 8.40
N THR A 334 5.94 -29.12 9.25
CA THR A 334 6.25 -30.51 8.83
C THR A 334 5.18 -31.54 9.25
N SER A 335 4.89 -32.50 8.38
CA SER A 335 4.04 -33.67 8.68
C SER A 335 2.60 -33.38 9.16
N ASN A 336 2.09 -32.15 9.01
CA ASN A 336 0.72 -31.80 9.39
C ASN A 336 -0.29 -32.31 8.35
N LEU A 337 -1.52 -32.58 8.79
CA LEU A 337 -2.66 -32.93 7.95
C LEU A 337 -3.60 -31.71 7.92
N ILE A 338 -3.72 -31.04 6.79
CA ILE A 338 -4.34 -29.71 6.66
C ILE A 338 -5.50 -29.79 5.66
N GLY A 339 -6.72 -29.74 6.17
CA GLY A 339 -7.95 -29.94 5.39
C GLY A 339 -8.32 -31.42 5.17
N THR A 340 -7.65 -32.35 5.86
CA THR A 340 -8.02 -33.76 5.92
C THR A 340 -7.87 -34.30 7.35
N GLY A 341 -8.39 -35.49 7.61
CA GLY A 341 -8.41 -36.10 8.95
C GLY A 341 -7.30 -37.12 9.15
N LYS A 342 -7.45 -37.91 10.22
CA LYS A 342 -6.46 -38.90 10.70
C LYS A 342 -6.09 -39.97 9.67
N THR A 343 -7.03 -40.37 8.80
CA THR A 343 -6.81 -41.40 7.77
C THR A 343 -6.35 -40.83 6.43
N ARG A 344 -6.33 -39.49 6.27
CA ARG A 344 -6.03 -38.75 5.04
C ARG A 344 -7.04 -38.97 3.90
N THR A 345 -8.23 -39.49 4.21
CA THR A 345 -9.34 -39.66 3.26
C THR A 345 -10.56 -38.78 3.58
N GLU A 346 -10.59 -38.19 4.77
CA GLU A 346 -11.67 -37.32 5.23
C GLU A 346 -11.60 -35.95 4.55
N GLN A 347 -12.74 -35.42 4.12
CA GLN A 347 -12.84 -34.18 3.32
C GLN A 347 -13.05 -32.93 4.18
N LEU A 348 -12.27 -32.80 5.26
CA LEU A 348 -12.42 -31.79 6.32
C LEU A 348 -11.81 -30.43 5.92
N GLY A 349 -12.14 -29.93 4.74
CA GLY A 349 -11.45 -28.79 4.10
C GLY A 349 -11.58 -27.46 4.86
N ASN A 350 -10.47 -26.72 4.96
CA ASN A 350 -10.50 -25.32 5.40
C ASN A 350 -10.89 -24.38 4.24
N GLY A 351 -11.12 -23.10 4.52
CA GLY A 351 -11.16 -22.07 3.48
C GLY A 351 -9.83 -21.97 2.74
N VAL A 352 -8.81 -21.44 3.40
CA VAL A 352 -7.39 -21.54 2.99
C VAL A 352 -6.68 -22.56 3.89
N GLY A 353 -5.89 -23.48 3.33
CA GLY A 353 -5.12 -24.45 4.11
C GLY A 353 -4.00 -23.76 4.90
N VAL A 354 -3.10 -23.09 4.19
CA VAL A 354 -2.02 -22.28 4.76
C VAL A 354 -1.95 -20.91 4.05
N ARG A 355 -1.86 -19.82 4.81
CA ARG A 355 -1.69 -18.44 4.34
C ARG A 355 -0.45 -17.82 4.97
N ILE A 356 0.46 -17.30 4.16
CA ILE A 356 1.72 -16.68 4.61
C ILE A 356 1.75 -15.20 4.25
N GLU A 357 2.01 -14.32 5.24
CA GLU A 357 1.64 -12.90 5.21
C GLU A 357 2.73 -11.96 5.78
N GLY A 358 2.71 -10.68 5.37
CA GLY A 358 3.59 -9.64 5.91
C GLY A 358 5.07 -9.88 5.58
N ILE A 359 5.90 -10.02 6.61
CA ILE A 359 7.32 -10.40 6.50
C ILE A 359 7.60 -11.85 6.95
N ALA A 360 6.62 -12.75 6.91
CA ALA A 360 6.85 -14.16 7.25
C ALA A 360 7.71 -14.88 6.18
N THR A 361 8.64 -15.74 6.59
CA THR A 361 9.45 -16.58 5.68
C THR A 361 9.67 -17.94 6.31
N GLY A 362 9.93 -18.96 5.51
CA GLY A 362 10.13 -20.29 6.06
C GLY A 362 9.95 -21.42 5.07
N MET A 363 9.76 -22.61 5.64
CA MET A 363 9.56 -23.85 4.91
C MET A 363 8.21 -24.48 5.22
N ILE A 364 7.45 -24.78 4.17
CA ILE A 364 6.31 -25.70 4.22
C ILE A 364 6.82 -27.04 3.71
N GLY A 365 6.85 -28.05 4.57
CA GLY A 365 7.44 -29.37 4.34
C GLY A 365 8.90 -29.43 4.78
N GLY A 366 9.72 -30.28 4.15
CA GLY A 366 11.07 -30.60 4.64
C GLY A 366 12.03 -31.12 3.56
N THR A 367 13.33 -31.04 3.83
CA THR A 367 14.43 -31.38 2.89
C THR A 367 15.06 -32.76 3.12
N VAL A 368 14.71 -33.45 4.20
CA VAL A 368 15.18 -34.82 4.53
C VAL A 368 14.01 -35.80 4.58
N THR A 369 14.28 -37.10 4.41
CA THR A 369 13.22 -38.14 4.36
C THR A 369 12.60 -38.48 5.71
N SER A 370 13.23 -38.08 6.83
CA SER A 370 12.64 -38.12 8.17
C SER A 370 11.53 -37.08 8.36
N ASP A 371 11.63 -35.95 7.65
CA ASP A 371 10.70 -34.83 7.75
C ASP A 371 9.61 -35.02 6.70
N LEU A 372 8.67 -35.94 6.99
CA LEU A 372 7.52 -36.19 6.12
C LEU A 372 6.80 -34.86 5.83
N GLY A 373 6.55 -34.55 4.56
CA GLY A 373 5.83 -33.35 4.17
C GLY A 373 4.38 -33.30 4.67
N ASN A 374 3.78 -32.12 4.64
CA ASN A 374 2.38 -31.95 5.03
C ASN A 374 1.46 -32.59 3.98
N SER A 375 0.26 -33.02 4.39
CA SER A 375 -0.84 -33.36 3.47
C SER A 375 -1.84 -32.20 3.46
N ILE A 376 -1.88 -31.44 2.37
CA ILE A 376 -2.68 -30.22 2.22
C ILE A 376 -3.79 -30.52 1.20
N ALA A 377 -5.01 -30.75 1.68
CA ALA A 377 -6.07 -31.35 0.87
C ALA A 377 -7.47 -30.77 1.15
N ASN A 378 -8.38 -30.89 0.18
CA ASN A 378 -9.80 -30.50 0.25
C ASN A 378 -10.11 -29.03 0.60
N ASN A 379 -9.10 -28.18 0.84
CA ASN A 379 -9.28 -26.76 1.15
C ASN A 379 -9.82 -26.03 -0.08
N ASN A 380 -10.46 -24.86 0.08
CA ASN A 380 -10.80 -24.06 -1.11
C ASN A 380 -9.51 -23.58 -1.82
N TYR A 381 -8.50 -23.18 -1.03
CA TYR A 381 -7.15 -22.84 -1.48
C TYR A 381 -6.12 -23.60 -0.65
N GLY A 382 -5.11 -24.24 -1.26
CA GLY A 382 -4.09 -25.01 -0.55
C GLY A 382 -3.11 -24.12 0.23
N VAL A 383 -2.19 -23.45 -0.48
CA VAL A 383 -1.21 -22.50 0.06
C VAL A 383 -1.32 -21.15 -0.66
N GLU A 384 -1.59 -20.09 0.11
CA GLU A 384 -1.73 -18.70 -0.35
C GLU A 384 -0.52 -17.84 0.09
N LEU A 385 0.03 -17.06 -0.84
CA LEU A 385 1.38 -16.49 -0.75
C LEU A 385 1.34 -14.94 -0.86
N LEU A 386 1.09 -14.29 0.29
CA LEU A 386 0.95 -12.84 0.43
C LEU A 386 2.20 -12.17 1.04
N SER A 387 3.23 -12.94 1.40
CA SER A 387 4.45 -12.42 2.02
C SER A 387 5.36 -11.67 1.05
N SER A 388 6.05 -10.66 1.59
CA SER A 388 7.13 -9.90 0.95
C SER A 388 8.52 -10.56 1.05
N ARG A 389 8.60 -11.80 1.52
CA ARG A 389 9.82 -12.63 1.59
C ARG A 389 9.57 -14.01 0.97
N ALA A 390 10.65 -14.67 0.57
CA ALA A 390 10.61 -16.01 -0.04
C ALA A 390 9.94 -17.06 0.88
N VAL A 391 9.27 -18.04 0.28
CA VAL A 391 8.74 -19.23 0.98
C VAL A 391 9.13 -20.48 0.20
N LYS A 392 9.77 -21.45 0.86
CA LYS A 392 10.09 -22.76 0.26
C LYS A 392 8.97 -23.76 0.57
N ILE A 393 8.46 -24.44 -0.44
CA ILE A 393 7.38 -25.44 -0.34
C ILE A 393 7.93 -26.75 -0.91
N MET A 394 8.32 -27.70 -0.06
CA MET A 394 9.09 -28.88 -0.48
C MET A 394 8.50 -30.18 0.08
N ARG A 395 8.42 -31.23 -0.75
CA ARG A 395 7.97 -32.60 -0.42
C ARG A 395 6.57 -32.76 0.19
N ASN A 396 5.70 -31.77 0.05
CA ASN A 396 4.32 -31.86 0.52
C ASN A 396 3.45 -32.70 -0.42
N SER A 397 2.40 -33.31 0.14
CA SER A 397 1.34 -33.99 -0.59
C SER A 397 0.16 -33.04 -0.74
N PHE A 398 -0.22 -32.72 -1.98
CA PHE A 398 -1.37 -31.88 -2.30
C PHE A 398 -2.43 -32.68 -3.06
N PHE A 399 -3.70 -32.59 -2.65
CA PHE A 399 -4.80 -33.25 -3.37
C PHE A 399 -6.21 -32.67 -3.10
N CYS A 400 -6.99 -32.52 -4.16
CA CYS A 400 -8.37 -32.04 -4.14
C CYS A 400 -8.60 -30.66 -3.51
N ASN A 401 -7.61 -29.76 -3.52
CA ASN A 401 -7.88 -28.35 -3.19
C ASN A 401 -8.69 -27.70 -4.34
N LYS A 402 -9.70 -26.87 -4.03
CA LYS A 402 -10.80 -26.54 -4.95
C LYS A 402 -10.51 -25.40 -5.94
N VAL A 403 -9.42 -24.66 -5.77
CA VAL A 403 -8.98 -23.60 -6.70
C VAL A 403 -7.51 -23.78 -7.11
N PHE A 404 -6.61 -23.98 -6.14
CA PHE A 404 -5.21 -24.34 -6.38
C PHE A 404 -4.58 -25.06 -5.17
N GLY A 405 -3.53 -25.84 -5.43
CA GLY A 405 -2.63 -26.36 -4.39
C GLY A 405 -1.64 -25.31 -3.91
N ILE A 406 -0.84 -24.74 -4.84
CA ILE A 406 0.07 -23.61 -4.57
C ILE A 406 -0.40 -22.43 -5.41
N GLY A 407 -0.67 -21.29 -4.76
CA GLY A 407 -1.10 -20.05 -5.41
C GLY A 407 0.03 -19.25 -6.05
N PRO A 408 -0.29 -18.18 -6.80
CA PRO A 408 0.68 -17.19 -7.22
C PRO A 408 1.20 -16.40 -6.01
N ALA A 409 2.49 -16.08 -5.97
CA ALA A 409 3.05 -15.17 -4.97
C ALA A 409 2.82 -13.72 -5.41
N LEU A 410 2.05 -12.95 -4.62
CA LEU A 410 1.64 -11.59 -5.03
C LEU A 410 2.70 -10.53 -4.73
N ASN A 411 3.54 -10.74 -3.72
CA ASN A 411 4.45 -9.74 -3.16
C ASN A 411 5.94 -10.13 -3.22
N TYR A 412 6.30 -11.25 -3.88
CA TYR A 412 7.68 -11.69 -4.04
C TYR A 412 7.89 -12.49 -5.33
N THR A 413 9.16 -12.66 -5.76
CA THR A 413 9.49 -13.47 -6.94
C THR A 413 9.14 -14.95 -6.73
N GLN A 414 8.48 -15.56 -7.72
CA GLN A 414 8.14 -16.97 -7.74
C GLN A 414 8.84 -17.67 -8.90
N ALA A 415 9.27 -18.92 -8.69
CA ALA A 415 9.84 -19.74 -9.75
C ALA A 415 8.76 -20.21 -10.76
N PHE A 416 9.22 -20.67 -11.93
CA PHE A 416 8.39 -21.37 -12.91
C PHE A 416 8.92 -22.78 -13.17
N VAL A 417 8.05 -23.66 -13.68
CA VAL A 417 8.38 -24.99 -14.17
C VAL A 417 7.40 -25.43 -15.26
N GLN A 418 7.91 -26.10 -16.29
CA GLN A 418 7.17 -26.76 -17.35
C GLN A 418 7.75 -28.16 -17.56
N VAL A 419 6.88 -29.16 -17.72
CA VAL A 419 7.25 -30.43 -18.36
C VAL A 419 7.12 -30.23 -19.89
N LEU A 420 8.04 -30.79 -20.66
CA LEU A 420 8.05 -30.71 -22.13
C LEU A 420 8.07 -32.11 -22.77
N ILE A 421 8.83 -33.06 -22.24
CA ILE A 421 8.88 -34.44 -22.74
C ILE A 421 8.35 -35.38 -21.67
N LYS A 422 7.40 -36.24 -22.05
CA LYS A 422 6.75 -37.23 -21.18
C LYS A 422 6.75 -38.60 -21.83
N ARG A 423 7.69 -39.47 -21.43
CA ARG A 423 7.82 -40.87 -21.87
C ARG A 423 7.79 -41.81 -20.65
N PRO A 424 7.43 -43.11 -20.78
CA PRO A 424 7.22 -44.00 -19.63
C PRO A 424 8.41 -44.16 -18.64
N ASN A 425 9.63 -43.89 -19.08
CA ASN A 425 10.84 -43.97 -18.26
C ASN A 425 11.67 -42.66 -18.26
N HIS A 426 11.12 -41.54 -18.72
CA HIS A 426 11.91 -40.33 -18.99
C HIS A 426 11.05 -39.05 -19.04
N LEU A 427 11.49 -38.02 -18.34
CA LEU A 427 10.91 -36.67 -18.34
C LEU A 427 11.99 -35.63 -18.67
N GLU A 428 11.65 -34.62 -19.48
CA GLU A 428 12.44 -33.39 -19.59
C GLU A 428 11.56 -32.16 -19.52
N GLY A 429 12.15 -31.01 -19.16
CA GLY A 429 11.43 -29.75 -19.08
C GLY A 429 12.31 -28.52 -18.95
N LYS A 430 11.64 -27.41 -18.63
CA LYS A 430 12.25 -26.12 -18.26
C LYS A 430 11.82 -25.71 -16.85
N ALA A 431 12.65 -24.95 -16.17
CA ALA A 431 12.38 -24.33 -14.88
C ALA A 431 13.23 -23.06 -14.74
N THR A 432 13.03 -22.32 -13.64
CA THR A 432 13.96 -21.26 -13.22
C THR A 432 15.41 -21.82 -13.16
N PRO A 433 16.42 -21.16 -13.76
CA PRO A 433 17.79 -21.65 -13.78
C PRO A 433 18.37 -21.95 -12.40
N ASN A 434 19.03 -23.11 -12.26
CA ASN A 434 19.57 -23.60 -10.98
C ASN A 434 18.51 -23.74 -9.86
N ALA A 435 17.25 -24.03 -10.20
CA ALA A 435 16.22 -24.40 -9.23
C ALA A 435 16.19 -25.92 -8.99
N GLU A 436 15.83 -26.29 -7.76
CA GLU A 436 15.54 -27.67 -7.37
C GLU A 436 14.14 -28.01 -7.87
N VAL A 437 14.02 -29.00 -8.77
CA VAL A 437 12.76 -29.41 -9.37
C VAL A 437 12.27 -30.68 -8.70
N GLU A 438 11.15 -30.60 -7.98
CA GLU A 438 10.53 -31.77 -7.34
C GLU A 438 9.44 -32.35 -8.26
N LEU A 439 9.45 -33.67 -8.43
CA LEU A 439 8.52 -34.41 -9.27
C LEU A 439 7.54 -35.21 -8.41
N PHE A 440 6.25 -35.19 -8.76
CA PHE A 440 5.17 -35.82 -8.01
C PHE A 440 4.19 -36.55 -8.93
N TYR A 441 3.64 -37.68 -8.49
CA TYR A 441 2.48 -38.26 -9.16
C TYR A 441 1.26 -37.36 -8.98
N THR A 442 0.61 -37.04 -10.10
CA THR A 442 -0.47 -36.05 -10.16
C THR A 442 -1.80 -36.66 -9.72
N GLN A 443 -2.41 -36.07 -8.70
CA GLN A 443 -3.85 -36.21 -8.48
C GLN A 443 -4.58 -35.13 -9.29
N ASN A 444 -5.54 -35.54 -10.12
CA ASN A 444 -6.56 -34.64 -10.63
C ASN A 444 -7.78 -34.71 -9.69
N CYS A 445 -8.31 -33.57 -9.28
CA CYS A 445 -9.68 -33.46 -8.80
C CYS A 445 -10.33 -32.24 -9.48
N ASN A 446 -11.47 -32.44 -10.15
CA ASN A 446 -12.27 -31.39 -10.80
C ASN A 446 -11.48 -30.46 -11.75
N GLY A 447 -10.42 -30.95 -12.41
CA GLY A 447 -9.60 -30.16 -13.33
C GLY A 447 -8.49 -29.35 -12.65
N ILE A 448 -8.07 -29.74 -11.44
CA ILE A 448 -6.92 -29.18 -10.72
C ILE A 448 -5.90 -30.31 -10.53
N CYS A 449 -4.68 -30.07 -11.02
CA CYS A 449 -3.60 -31.05 -11.11
C CYS A 449 -2.56 -30.77 -10.03
N GLU A 450 -2.50 -31.62 -9.00
CA GLU A 450 -1.69 -31.41 -7.81
C GLU A 450 -0.72 -32.57 -7.57
N GLY A 451 0.48 -32.27 -7.06
CA GLY A 451 1.46 -33.27 -6.68
C GLY A 451 1.10 -33.98 -5.38
N LYS A 452 0.58 -35.21 -5.47
CA LYS A 452 0.08 -35.97 -4.33
C LYS A 452 1.13 -36.87 -3.69
N GLU A 453 1.96 -37.52 -4.49
CA GLU A 453 3.00 -38.44 -4.01
C GLU A 453 4.35 -38.04 -4.61
N TYR A 454 5.33 -37.75 -3.75
CA TYR A 454 6.66 -37.32 -4.16
C TYR A 454 7.46 -38.48 -4.77
N ILE A 455 8.11 -38.22 -5.91
CA ILE A 455 8.94 -39.17 -6.64
C ILE A 455 10.43 -38.89 -6.36
N VAL A 456 10.91 -37.68 -6.69
CA VAL A 456 12.33 -37.31 -6.67
C VAL A 456 12.52 -35.79 -6.76
N THR A 457 13.65 -35.28 -6.29
CA THR A 457 14.16 -33.94 -6.61
C THR A 457 15.30 -34.05 -7.64
N VAL A 458 15.21 -33.33 -8.75
CA VAL A 458 16.30 -33.11 -9.72
C VAL A 458 16.74 -31.65 -9.71
N GLN A 459 17.83 -31.30 -10.41
CA GLN A 459 18.33 -29.93 -10.50
C GLN A 459 18.21 -29.42 -11.92
N ALA A 460 17.74 -28.18 -12.10
CA ALA A 460 17.79 -27.48 -13.38
C ALA A 460 19.20 -26.91 -13.61
N ASP A 461 19.66 -26.89 -14.86
CA ASP A 461 20.94 -26.31 -15.23
C ASP A 461 20.92 -24.77 -15.27
N ALA A 462 22.04 -24.16 -15.65
CA ALA A 462 22.17 -22.71 -15.79
C ALA A 462 21.33 -22.10 -16.93
N ASN A 463 20.76 -22.93 -17.82
CA ASN A 463 19.82 -22.55 -18.87
C ASN A 463 18.36 -22.87 -18.48
N GLY A 464 18.13 -23.39 -17.28
CA GLY A 464 16.82 -23.84 -16.81
C GLY A 464 16.36 -25.21 -17.33
N ARG A 465 17.18 -25.95 -18.08
CA ARG A 465 16.83 -27.32 -18.55
C ARG A 465 16.98 -28.31 -17.40
N TRP A 466 16.01 -29.20 -17.24
CA TRP A 466 16.06 -30.30 -16.30
C TRP A 466 15.57 -31.59 -16.96
N LYS A 467 16.01 -32.75 -16.44
CA LYS A 467 15.52 -34.06 -16.86
C LYS A 467 15.56 -35.08 -15.72
N TYR A 468 14.79 -36.16 -15.90
CA TYR A 468 14.76 -37.33 -15.04
C TYR A 468 14.70 -38.60 -15.90
N ASP A 469 15.60 -39.55 -15.65
CA ASP A 469 15.62 -40.86 -16.28
C ASP A 469 15.26 -41.92 -15.23
N GLY A 470 14.06 -42.49 -15.32
CA GLY A 470 13.51 -43.43 -14.34
C GLY A 470 12.03 -43.75 -14.57
N PRO A 471 11.53 -44.88 -14.06
CA PRO A 471 10.20 -45.42 -14.39
C PRO A 471 9.07 -44.57 -13.82
N LEU A 472 8.02 -44.35 -14.62
CA LEU A 472 6.82 -43.60 -14.24
C LEU A 472 5.59 -44.51 -14.29
N THR A 473 4.83 -44.59 -13.20
CA THR A 473 3.60 -45.41 -13.12
C THR A 473 2.31 -44.63 -13.37
N GLY A 474 2.39 -43.32 -13.66
CA GLY A 474 1.22 -42.46 -13.86
C GLY A 474 1.56 -41.07 -14.38
N ASN A 475 0.57 -40.17 -14.34
CA ASN A 475 0.77 -38.75 -14.64
C ASN A 475 1.71 -38.10 -13.61
N VAL A 476 2.56 -37.18 -14.06
CA VAL A 476 3.52 -36.45 -13.23
C VAL A 476 3.31 -34.95 -13.37
N THR A 477 3.47 -34.22 -12.26
CA THR A 477 3.57 -32.77 -12.21
C THR A 477 4.79 -32.39 -11.37
N ALA A 478 5.29 -31.18 -11.56
CA ALA A 478 6.52 -30.68 -10.95
C ALA A 478 6.31 -29.37 -10.20
N THR A 479 7.17 -29.09 -9.21
CA THR A 479 7.42 -27.73 -8.68
C THR A 479 8.89 -27.40 -8.83
N ALA A 480 9.25 -26.11 -8.82
CA ALA A 480 10.63 -25.62 -8.80
C ALA A 480 10.86 -24.69 -7.60
N THR A 481 11.92 -24.94 -6.84
CA THR A 481 12.34 -24.13 -5.68
C THR A 481 13.71 -23.52 -5.95
N PRO A 482 13.86 -22.19 -6.00
CA PRO A 482 15.17 -21.56 -6.19
C PRO A 482 16.13 -21.88 -5.05
N ILE A 483 17.40 -22.14 -5.38
CA ILE A 483 18.46 -22.28 -4.37
C ILE A 483 18.60 -20.96 -3.60
N LEU A 484 18.64 -19.82 -4.31
CA LEU A 484 18.73 -18.46 -3.78
C LEU A 484 17.48 -17.63 -4.11
N ASN A 485 17.00 -16.84 -3.14
CA ASN A 485 16.06 -15.72 -3.28
C ASN A 485 14.86 -15.92 -4.24
N GLY A 486 13.95 -16.82 -3.89
CA GLY A 486 12.64 -16.92 -4.56
C GLY A 486 11.69 -17.90 -3.86
N THR A 487 10.40 -17.72 -4.10
CA THR A 487 9.33 -18.60 -3.62
C THR A 487 9.13 -19.78 -4.59
N THR A 488 8.79 -20.95 -4.06
CA THR A 488 8.51 -22.15 -4.88
C THR A 488 7.39 -21.92 -5.88
N SER A 489 7.55 -22.47 -7.09
CA SER A 489 6.57 -22.37 -8.17
C SER A 489 5.20 -22.95 -7.81
N GLN A 490 4.19 -22.56 -8.59
CA GLN A 490 2.97 -23.38 -8.72
C GLN A 490 3.31 -24.73 -9.38
N PHE A 491 2.38 -25.69 -9.33
CA PHE A 491 2.52 -26.95 -10.05
C PHE A 491 2.60 -26.73 -11.58
N SER A 492 3.44 -27.51 -12.25
CA SER A 492 3.57 -27.49 -13.72
C SER A 492 2.25 -27.80 -14.42
N THR A 493 2.03 -27.20 -15.59
CA THR A 493 0.86 -27.46 -16.43
C THR A 493 1.23 -27.51 -17.91
N ALA A 494 0.33 -28.01 -18.75
CA ALA A 494 0.38 -27.91 -20.21
C ALA A 494 0.47 -26.48 -20.79
N ALA A 495 0.35 -25.43 -19.97
CA ALA A 495 0.28 -24.04 -20.44
C ALA A 495 1.49 -23.62 -21.29
N LEU A 496 1.20 -22.97 -22.42
CA LEU A 496 2.18 -22.29 -23.24
C LEU A 496 2.54 -20.93 -22.61
N LEU A 497 3.83 -20.71 -22.39
CA LEU A 497 4.35 -19.41 -21.99
C LEU A 497 4.20 -18.39 -23.13
N GLU A 498 4.39 -17.11 -22.81
CA GLU A 498 4.48 -16.08 -23.84
C GLU A 498 5.75 -16.31 -24.67
N ASN A 499 5.60 -16.33 -25.99
CA ASN A 499 6.62 -16.73 -26.97
C ASN A 499 6.94 -18.24 -27.05
N ASP A 500 6.19 -19.14 -26.40
CA ASP A 500 6.25 -20.60 -26.69
C ASP A 500 5.70 -20.93 -28.10
N ALA A 501 5.05 -19.99 -28.77
CA ALA A 501 4.55 -20.11 -30.13
C ALA A 501 4.94 -18.91 -31.00
N ILE A 502 5.29 -19.18 -32.25
CA ILE A 502 5.54 -18.22 -33.32
C ILE A 502 4.23 -18.05 -34.10
N VAL A 503 3.80 -16.79 -34.32
CA VAL A 503 2.61 -16.45 -35.12
C VAL A 503 3.04 -15.66 -36.35
N THR A 504 2.69 -16.16 -37.54
CA THR A 504 2.90 -15.50 -38.83
C THR A 504 1.62 -14.80 -39.25
N MET A 505 1.73 -13.53 -39.65
CA MET A 505 0.59 -12.69 -40.09
C MET A 505 0.31 -12.86 -41.60
N VAL A 506 -0.86 -12.43 -42.06
CA VAL A 506 -1.20 -12.41 -43.49
C VAL A 506 -0.51 -11.21 -44.16
N THR A 507 0.29 -11.41 -45.20
CA THR A 507 1.07 -10.35 -45.89
C THR A 507 0.93 -10.45 -47.41
N CYS A 508 1.65 -9.62 -48.18
CA CYS A 508 1.66 -9.77 -49.65
C CYS A 508 2.30 -11.08 -50.13
N ASN A 509 3.02 -11.81 -49.26
CA ASN A 509 3.72 -13.05 -49.61
C ASN A 509 2.94 -14.34 -49.28
N GLY A 510 1.85 -14.26 -48.48
CA GLY A 510 1.07 -15.45 -48.12
C GLY A 510 0.08 -15.24 -46.96
N ASP A 511 -0.60 -16.34 -46.62
CA ASP A 511 -1.52 -16.43 -45.48
C ASP A 511 -0.77 -16.76 -44.16
N GLY A 512 -1.47 -16.62 -43.03
CA GLY A 512 -0.89 -16.77 -41.70
C GLY A 512 -0.61 -18.21 -41.27
N ALA A 513 0.10 -18.35 -40.16
CA ALA A 513 0.46 -19.64 -39.56
C ALA A 513 0.71 -19.49 -38.05
N ILE A 514 0.66 -20.61 -37.31
CA ILE A 514 1.05 -20.69 -35.91
C ILE A 514 1.89 -21.95 -35.70
N LYS A 515 3.04 -21.83 -35.04
CA LYS A 515 3.98 -22.95 -34.79
C LYS A 515 4.48 -22.91 -33.35
N ILE A 516 4.45 -24.03 -32.65
CA ILE A 516 5.06 -24.23 -31.34
C ILE A 516 6.42 -24.92 -31.57
N PRO A 517 7.56 -24.20 -31.59
CA PRO A 517 8.85 -24.76 -32.03
C PRO A 517 9.54 -25.65 -31.00
N GLU A 518 9.26 -25.50 -29.70
CA GLU A 518 9.83 -26.38 -28.66
C GLU A 518 9.11 -27.74 -28.68
N PRO A 519 9.80 -28.89 -28.83
CA PRO A 519 9.16 -30.20 -28.85
C PRO A 519 8.40 -30.51 -27.55
N ARG A 520 7.17 -31.01 -27.69
CA ARG A 520 6.27 -31.35 -26.58
C ARG A 520 5.73 -32.79 -26.69
N GLU A 521 6.60 -33.76 -26.44
CA GLU A 521 6.27 -35.19 -26.54
C GLU A 521 5.40 -35.67 -25.36
N GLY A 522 4.37 -36.46 -25.67
CA GLY A 522 3.42 -36.98 -24.67
C GLY A 522 2.31 -35.99 -24.28
N PHE A 523 2.20 -34.87 -25.00
CA PHE A 523 1.11 -33.90 -24.95
C PHE A 523 0.22 -34.05 -26.20
N LEU A 524 -1.03 -33.60 -26.09
CA LEU A 524 -1.98 -33.57 -27.20
C LEU A 524 -2.43 -32.13 -27.49
N PHE A 525 -2.65 -31.83 -28.77
CA PHE A 525 -2.96 -30.52 -29.32
C PHE A 525 -4.26 -30.58 -30.12
N THR A 526 -5.18 -29.66 -29.82
CA THR A 526 -6.38 -29.40 -30.64
C THR A 526 -6.32 -27.95 -31.12
N TRP A 527 -6.51 -27.71 -32.42
CA TRP A 527 -6.51 -26.36 -32.99
C TRP A 527 -7.93 -25.95 -33.41
N ASN A 528 -8.40 -24.83 -32.87
CA ASN A 528 -9.71 -24.25 -33.16
C ASN A 528 -9.56 -22.88 -33.84
N ARG A 529 -10.51 -22.54 -34.72
CA ARG A 529 -10.86 -21.15 -35.02
C ARG A 529 -11.90 -20.68 -34.02
N ILE A 530 -11.81 -19.43 -33.57
CA ILE A 530 -12.87 -18.78 -32.79
C ILE A 530 -13.63 -17.86 -33.74
N GLU A 531 -14.91 -18.15 -33.93
CA GLU A 531 -15.81 -17.35 -34.76
C GLU A 531 -16.32 -16.11 -33.99
N GLU A 532 -16.90 -15.13 -34.67
CA GLU A 532 -17.30 -13.83 -34.08
C GLU A 532 -18.31 -13.93 -32.93
N ASN A 533 -19.12 -15.00 -32.91
CA ASN A 533 -20.08 -15.31 -31.85
C ASN A 533 -19.46 -16.07 -30.64
N GLY A 534 -18.13 -16.29 -30.65
CA GLY A 534 -17.40 -17.04 -29.63
C GLY A 534 -17.46 -18.57 -29.74
N THR A 535 -18.12 -19.13 -30.77
CA THR A 535 -18.09 -20.59 -31.01
C THR A 535 -16.74 -21.03 -31.57
N ARG A 536 -16.41 -22.31 -31.38
CA ARG A 536 -15.11 -22.90 -31.75
C ARG A 536 -15.29 -23.91 -32.88
N THR A 537 -14.72 -23.60 -34.03
CA THR A 537 -14.66 -24.52 -35.18
C THR A 537 -13.34 -25.28 -35.09
N VAL A 538 -13.41 -26.60 -34.88
CA VAL A 538 -12.19 -27.44 -34.84
C VAL A 538 -11.57 -27.49 -36.24
N LEU A 539 -10.31 -27.07 -36.36
CA LEU A 539 -9.52 -27.12 -37.59
C LEU A 539 -8.66 -28.38 -37.64
N ILE A 540 -8.04 -28.73 -36.50
CA ILE A 540 -7.27 -29.96 -36.32
C ILE A 540 -7.73 -30.59 -35.00
N PRO A 541 -8.30 -31.81 -35.03
CA PRO A 541 -8.73 -32.51 -33.82
C PRO A 541 -7.54 -32.97 -32.97
N GLN A 542 -7.81 -33.38 -31.74
CA GLN A 542 -6.80 -33.75 -30.74
C GLN A 542 -5.76 -34.75 -31.28
N GLY A 543 -4.50 -34.32 -31.39
CA GLY A 543 -3.39 -35.10 -31.92
C GLY A 543 -2.02 -34.54 -31.53
N THR A 544 -0.95 -34.89 -32.24
CA THR A 544 0.43 -34.47 -31.91
C THR A 544 0.93 -33.25 -32.72
N ILE A 545 0.04 -32.57 -33.44
CA ILE A 545 0.41 -31.53 -34.41
C ILE A 545 0.66 -30.19 -33.69
N GLN A 546 1.93 -29.78 -33.66
CA GLN A 546 2.41 -28.53 -33.04
C GLN A 546 2.36 -27.29 -33.94
N GLU A 547 1.90 -27.41 -35.19
CA GLU A 547 1.84 -26.29 -36.14
C GLU A 547 0.64 -26.36 -37.10
N ILE A 548 0.19 -25.18 -37.54
CA ILE A 548 -0.93 -24.99 -38.45
C ILE A 548 -0.63 -23.81 -39.38
N SER A 549 -1.02 -23.92 -40.66
CA SER A 549 -0.68 -22.96 -41.73
C SER A 549 -1.87 -22.70 -42.65
N ASN A 550 -1.70 -21.79 -43.61
CA ASN A 550 -2.76 -21.32 -44.53
C ASN A 550 -3.96 -20.72 -43.78
N LEU A 551 -3.69 -20.00 -42.69
CA LEU A 551 -4.71 -19.42 -41.84
C LEU A 551 -5.09 -18.00 -42.31
N PRO A 552 -6.37 -17.74 -42.64
CA PRO A 552 -6.84 -16.39 -42.90
C PRO A 552 -6.86 -15.55 -41.62
N VAL A 553 -7.12 -14.25 -41.78
CA VAL A 553 -7.33 -13.30 -40.68
C VAL A 553 -8.40 -13.83 -39.70
N GLY A 554 -8.11 -13.80 -38.40
CA GLY A 554 -9.04 -14.27 -37.38
C GLY A 554 -8.41 -14.63 -36.03
N ASN A 555 -9.26 -15.04 -35.10
CA ASN A 555 -8.87 -15.57 -33.80
C ASN A 555 -8.75 -17.10 -33.86
N TYR A 556 -7.71 -17.63 -33.23
CA TYR A 556 -7.39 -19.05 -33.17
C TYR A 556 -7.05 -19.45 -31.74
N GLU A 557 -7.19 -20.73 -31.44
CA GLU A 557 -6.93 -21.30 -30.12
C GLU A 557 -6.23 -22.64 -30.28
N VAL A 558 -5.14 -22.84 -29.55
CA VAL A 558 -4.60 -24.17 -29.31
C VAL A 558 -4.99 -24.62 -27.91
N VAL A 559 -5.48 -25.84 -27.80
CA VAL A 559 -5.71 -26.50 -26.52
C VAL A 559 -4.64 -27.56 -26.37
N VAL A 560 -3.78 -27.41 -25.36
CA VAL A 560 -2.69 -28.33 -25.03
C VAL A 560 -3.10 -29.16 -23.82
N ASP A 561 -3.05 -30.48 -23.93
CA ASP A 561 -3.45 -31.43 -22.89
C ASP A 561 -2.24 -32.28 -22.48
N ASP A 562 -1.92 -32.26 -21.18
CA ASP A 562 -0.86 -33.07 -20.57
C ASP A 562 -1.35 -34.44 -20.06
N GLY A 563 -2.62 -34.78 -20.31
CA GLY A 563 -3.29 -35.97 -19.80
C GLY A 563 -3.81 -35.81 -18.36
N CYS A 564 -3.62 -34.63 -17.74
CA CYS A 564 -4.29 -34.21 -16.52
C CYS A 564 -5.22 -33.02 -16.77
N LYS A 565 -4.77 -31.99 -17.50
CA LYS A 565 -5.57 -30.81 -17.83
C LYS A 565 -5.27 -30.26 -19.23
N ALA A 566 -6.34 -30.17 -20.02
CA ALA A 566 -6.40 -29.35 -21.22
C ALA A 566 -6.35 -27.85 -20.86
N VAL A 567 -5.37 -27.11 -21.39
CA VAL A 567 -5.16 -25.68 -21.20
C VAL A 567 -5.18 -24.98 -22.57
N ALA A 568 -6.02 -23.96 -22.71
CA ALA A 568 -6.14 -23.18 -23.94
C ALA A 568 -5.18 -21.96 -23.96
N LYS A 569 -4.57 -21.69 -25.11
CA LYS A 569 -3.88 -20.42 -25.43
C LYS A 569 -4.43 -19.89 -26.76
N GLN A 570 -4.76 -18.60 -26.79
CA GLN A 570 -5.37 -17.95 -27.95
C GLN A 570 -4.36 -17.07 -28.70
N PHE A 571 -4.56 -16.95 -30.01
CA PHE A 571 -3.73 -16.20 -30.94
C PHE A 571 -4.61 -15.42 -31.93
N LEU A 572 -4.13 -14.26 -32.38
CA LEU A 572 -4.82 -13.40 -33.34
C LEU A 572 -3.93 -13.18 -34.55
N ILE A 573 -4.39 -13.63 -35.72
CA ILE A 573 -3.75 -13.39 -37.01
C ILE A 573 -4.40 -12.15 -37.62
N LYS A 574 -3.60 -11.09 -37.83
CA LYS A 574 -4.00 -9.82 -38.44
C LYS A 574 -3.62 -9.78 -39.93
N ASP A 575 -4.34 -8.95 -40.68
CA ASP A 575 -3.96 -8.56 -42.03
C ASP A 575 -2.90 -7.44 -41.96
N GLN A 576 -1.73 -7.70 -42.53
CA GLN A 576 -0.59 -6.78 -42.57
C GLN A 576 -0.18 -6.40 -44.00
N LYS A 577 -1.09 -6.52 -44.98
CA LYS A 577 -0.87 -5.96 -46.33
C LYS A 577 -0.90 -4.43 -46.28
N LEU A 578 0.20 -3.79 -46.67
CA LEU A 578 0.32 -2.32 -46.79
C LEU A 578 -0.79 -1.71 -47.65
N THR A 579 -1.42 -0.65 -47.15
CA THR A 579 -2.56 0.04 -47.80
C THR A 579 -2.52 1.56 -47.57
N ASN A 580 -3.35 2.30 -48.31
CA ASN A 580 -3.71 3.71 -48.05
C ASN A 580 -2.53 4.68 -47.79
N LEU A 581 -1.61 4.83 -48.77
CA LEU A 581 -0.53 5.82 -48.69
C LEU A 581 -1.07 7.25 -48.85
N VAL A 582 -1.16 7.97 -47.72
CA VAL A 582 -1.57 9.38 -47.65
C VAL A 582 -0.33 10.25 -47.39
N VAL A 583 -0.12 11.26 -48.23
CA VAL A 583 1.00 12.21 -48.09
C VAL A 583 0.48 13.62 -47.81
N ASN A 584 0.85 14.17 -46.66
CA ASN A 584 0.52 15.53 -46.24
C ASN A 584 1.60 16.49 -46.76
N TRP A 585 1.24 17.28 -47.77
CA TRP A 585 2.13 18.25 -48.38
C TRP A 585 2.09 19.59 -47.64
N PRO A 586 3.23 20.22 -47.33
CA PRO A 586 3.27 21.49 -46.60
C PRO A 586 2.69 22.65 -47.42
N SER A 587 2.11 23.62 -46.71
CA SER A 587 1.71 24.92 -47.26
C SER A 587 2.72 25.99 -46.81
N PRO A 588 3.45 26.67 -47.73
CA PRO A 588 4.47 27.65 -47.37
C PRO A 588 3.93 28.87 -46.60
N GLY A 589 4.56 29.20 -45.47
CA GLY A 589 4.35 30.44 -44.73
C GLY A 589 5.34 31.55 -45.10
N CYS A 590 4.97 32.80 -44.77
CA CYS A 590 5.86 33.97 -44.87
C CYS A 590 7.09 33.82 -43.95
N GLY A 591 8.28 34.08 -44.48
CA GLY A 591 9.57 33.94 -43.79
C GLY A 591 10.09 32.49 -43.66
N GLN A 592 9.36 31.49 -44.17
CA GLN A 592 9.71 30.08 -43.96
C GLN A 592 10.81 29.58 -44.93
N LEU A 593 11.85 28.93 -44.40
CA LEU A 593 12.99 28.40 -45.17
C LEU A 593 13.04 26.86 -45.28
N THR A 594 12.31 26.13 -44.44
CA THR A 594 12.20 24.66 -44.49
C THR A 594 10.77 24.22 -44.23
N PHE A 595 10.34 23.15 -44.89
CA PHE A 595 8.95 22.74 -44.97
C PHE A 595 8.74 21.33 -44.37
N PRO A 596 7.76 21.14 -43.47
CA PRO A 596 7.49 19.84 -42.86
C PRO A 596 6.66 18.95 -43.79
N PHE A 597 7.23 17.83 -44.22
CA PHE A 597 6.54 16.77 -44.95
C PHE A 597 6.18 15.64 -43.97
N SER A 598 4.99 15.07 -44.10
CA SER A 598 4.59 13.87 -43.35
C SER A 598 3.76 12.93 -44.21
N ALA A 599 3.75 11.64 -43.86
CA ALA A 599 2.91 10.65 -44.53
C ALA A 599 2.38 9.61 -43.55
N ASN A 600 1.32 8.92 -43.95
CA ASN A 600 0.77 7.74 -43.28
C ASN A 600 0.55 6.62 -44.30
N VAL A 601 0.64 5.38 -43.83
CA VAL A 601 0.14 4.17 -44.50
C VAL A 601 -0.64 3.37 -43.46
N ASP A 602 -1.62 2.59 -43.92
CA ASP A 602 -2.34 1.65 -43.07
C ASP A 602 -1.72 0.25 -43.20
N ARG A 603 -1.44 -0.38 -42.04
CA ARG A 603 -0.86 -1.73 -41.87
C ARG A 603 0.59 -1.87 -42.37
N GLY A 604 1.12 -3.10 -42.30
CA GLY A 604 2.44 -3.51 -42.80
C GLY A 604 3.10 -4.50 -41.83
N GLU A 605 3.92 -5.45 -42.32
CA GLU A 605 4.67 -6.30 -41.39
C GLU A 605 5.90 -5.56 -40.84
N GLY A 606 6.00 -5.48 -39.51
CA GLY A 606 7.22 -5.06 -38.81
C GLY A 606 7.62 -3.60 -39.07
N THR A 607 8.92 -3.36 -39.22
CA THR A 607 9.47 -2.00 -39.37
C THR A 607 9.13 -1.39 -40.73
N LEU A 608 8.51 -0.21 -40.74
CA LEU A 608 8.20 0.53 -41.97
C LEU A 608 9.33 1.50 -42.38
N SER A 609 9.87 1.30 -43.58
CA SER A 609 10.87 2.18 -44.19
C SER A 609 10.21 3.26 -45.06
N TYR A 610 10.62 4.52 -44.89
CA TYR A 610 10.10 5.69 -45.62
C TYR A 610 11.24 6.41 -46.33
N GLN A 611 11.17 6.57 -47.64
CA GLN A 611 12.20 7.20 -48.48
C GLN A 611 11.61 8.35 -49.30
N TRP A 612 11.95 9.59 -48.94
CA TRP A 612 11.63 10.79 -49.72
C TRP A 612 12.67 10.97 -50.81
N ILE A 613 12.24 10.94 -52.07
CA ILE A 613 13.10 10.95 -53.25
C ILE A 613 12.93 12.32 -53.95
N ASN A 614 14.04 13.01 -54.21
CA ASN A 614 14.03 14.21 -55.04
C ASN A 614 13.70 13.80 -56.48
N ALA A 615 12.62 14.35 -57.04
CA ALA A 615 12.09 13.96 -58.34
C ALA A 615 12.93 14.42 -59.54
N ILE A 616 13.90 15.30 -59.31
CA ILE A 616 14.81 15.84 -60.34
C ILE A 616 16.14 15.06 -60.34
N THR A 617 16.69 14.71 -59.18
CA THR A 617 17.98 13.99 -59.07
C THR A 617 17.84 12.47 -58.91
N GLY A 618 16.64 11.97 -58.59
CA GLY A 618 16.39 10.55 -58.30
C GLY A 618 16.99 10.06 -56.97
N GLN A 619 17.69 10.92 -56.22
CA GLN A 619 18.33 10.58 -54.96
C GLN A 619 17.36 10.67 -53.77
N ILE A 620 17.62 9.88 -52.73
CA ILE A 620 16.92 10.00 -51.45
C ILE A 620 17.34 11.34 -50.80
N ALA A 621 16.38 12.24 -50.65
CA ALA A 621 16.55 13.54 -50.01
C ALA A 621 16.42 13.46 -48.48
N ALA A 622 15.56 12.56 -47.99
CA ALA A 622 15.40 12.28 -46.56
C ALA A 622 14.78 10.90 -46.33
N THR A 623 14.98 10.33 -45.14
CA THR A 623 14.33 9.09 -44.69
C THR A 623 13.54 9.31 -43.41
N GLY A 624 12.40 8.65 -43.29
CA GLY A 624 11.52 8.73 -42.11
C GLY A 624 10.12 9.27 -42.40
N LYS A 625 9.18 8.99 -41.48
CA LYS A 625 7.74 9.30 -41.63
C LYS A 625 7.45 10.80 -41.69
N ASN A 626 8.16 11.58 -40.88
CA ASN A 626 8.08 13.04 -40.80
C ASN A 626 9.48 13.61 -41.05
N VAL A 627 9.62 14.53 -41.99
CA VAL A 627 10.92 15.14 -42.36
C VAL A 627 10.74 16.64 -42.62
N SER A 628 11.79 17.44 -42.43
CA SER A 628 11.81 18.83 -42.87
C SER A 628 12.83 18.97 -44.00
N MET A 629 12.41 19.51 -45.15
CA MET A 629 13.23 19.66 -46.35
C MET A 629 13.12 21.10 -46.91
N PRO A 630 14.11 21.61 -47.64
CA PRO A 630 14.01 22.92 -48.31
C PRO A 630 12.99 22.91 -49.45
N GLU A 631 12.85 24.04 -50.16
CA GLU A 631 12.09 24.11 -51.41
C GLU A 631 12.69 23.18 -52.48
N GLY A 632 11.82 22.57 -53.30
CA GLY A 632 12.22 21.48 -54.19
C GLY A 632 11.05 20.65 -54.69
N SER A 633 11.37 19.55 -55.40
CA SER A 633 10.39 18.60 -55.97
C SER A 633 10.61 17.20 -55.44
N TYR A 634 9.58 16.58 -54.86
CA TYR A 634 9.72 15.33 -54.09
C TYR A 634 8.58 14.33 -54.37
N LYS A 635 8.88 13.03 -54.23
CA LYS A 635 7.91 11.93 -54.02
C LYS A 635 8.34 11.05 -52.84
N LEU A 636 7.46 10.17 -52.37
CA LEU A 636 7.73 9.22 -51.28
C LEU A 636 7.58 7.77 -51.75
N LYS A 637 8.46 6.89 -51.27
CA LYS A 637 8.29 5.43 -51.26
C LYS A 637 8.18 4.93 -49.81
N VAL A 638 7.28 3.98 -49.56
CA VAL A 638 7.15 3.27 -48.27
C VAL A 638 7.28 1.77 -48.52
N THR A 639 7.94 1.03 -47.62
CA THR A 639 8.18 -0.42 -47.74
C THR A 639 8.19 -1.08 -46.36
N ASP A 640 7.61 -2.26 -46.22
CA ASP A 640 7.56 -3.02 -44.96
C ASP A 640 8.60 -4.17 -44.89
N GLN A 641 8.66 -4.87 -43.77
CA GLN A 641 9.61 -5.97 -43.54
C GLN A 641 9.31 -7.22 -44.39
N ALA A 642 8.09 -7.37 -44.89
CA ALA A 642 7.73 -8.41 -45.86
C ALA A 642 8.15 -8.05 -47.30
N GLY A 643 8.62 -6.82 -47.55
CA GLY A 643 8.99 -6.31 -48.86
C GLY A 643 7.83 -5.78 -49.69
N CYS A 644 6.63 -5.67 -49.10
CA CYS A 644 5.49 -4.99 -49.73
C CYS A 644 5.81 -3.48 -49.82
N PHE A 645 5.39 -2.78 -50.89
CA PHE A 645 5.69 -1.34 -51.04
C PHE A 645 4.61 -0.52 -51.74
N LEU A 646 4.60 0.79 -51.48
CA LEU A 646 3.75 1.81 -52.10
C LEU A 646 4.58 3.06 -52.47
N GLU A 647 4.15 3.80 -53.50
CA GLU A 647 4.80 5.07 -53.92
C GLU A 647 3.78 6.19 -54.17
N SER A 648 4.17 7.44 -53.91
CA SER A 648 3.36 8.64 -54.12
C SER A 648 3.60 9.32 -55.47
N ALA A 649 2.66 10.17 -55.87
CA ALA A 649 2.91 11.18 -56.89
C ALA A 649 3.95 12.23 -56.43
N VAL A 650 4.49 12.99 -57.39
CA VAL A 650 5.46 14.08 -57.19
C VAL A 650 4.74 15.40 -56.88
N ARG A 651 5.31 16.25 -56.01
CA ARG A 651 4.92 17.68 -55.86
C ARG A 651 6.12 18.62 -55.71
N VAL A 652 5.87 19.90 -55.97
CA VAL A 652 6.81 21.04 -55.90
C VAL A 652 6.43 21.96 -54.72
N ILE A 653 7.41 22.51 -54.01
CA ILE A 653 7.25 23.49 -52.90
C ILE A 653 8.23 24.67 -53.12
N THR A 654 7.81 25.91 -52.77
CA THR A 654 8.56 27.18 -52.98
C THR A 654 8.36 28.15 -51.79
N ARG A 655 9.35 28.97 -51.41
CA ARG A 655 9.27 29.90 -50.25
C ARG A 655 8.60 31.26 -50.51
N LEU A 656 8.26 31.96 -49.41
CA LEU A 656 7.76 33.33 -49.40
C LEU A 656 8.63 34.21 -48.46
N PRO A 657 9.45 35.17 -48.96
CA PRO A 657 10.22 36.13 -48.13
C PRO A 657 9.35 37.11 -47.33
N SER A 658 9.89 37.74 -46.28
CA SER A 658 9.15 38.70 -45.43
C SER A 658 10.07 39.68 -44.66
N PRO A 659 9.72 40.98 -44.54
CA PRO A 659 10.54 41.99 -43.87
C PRO A 659 10.97 41.67 -42.43
N ILE A 660 12.22 42.01 -42.10
CA ILE A 660 12.83 41.85 -40.77
C ILE A 660 13.30 43.22 -40.27
N ILE A 661 12.92 43.63 -39.04
CA ILE A 661 13.30 44.90 -38.42
C ILE A 661 14.38 44.66 -37.35
N ASN A 662 15.47 45.43 -37.39
CA ASN A 662 16.54 45.40 -36.39
C ASN A 662 16.71 46.78 -35.71
N ILE A 663 16.37 46.82 -34.41
CA ILE A 663 16.37 48.03 -33.58
C ILE A 663 17.59 48.17 -32.66
N VAL A 664 18.59 47.27 -32.77
CA VAL A 664 19.79 47.28 -31.92
C VAL A 664 20.67 48.53 -32.09
N PRO A 665 20.95 49.06 -33.31
CA PRO A 665 21.87 50.19 -33.48
C PRO A 665 21.28 51.57 -33.11
N ARG A 666 20.12 51.62 -32.43
CA ARG A 666 19.36 52.85 -32.21
C ARG A 666 20.01 53.83 -31.22
N VAL A 667 19.81 55.12 -31.47
CA VAL A 667 20.24 56.22 -30.59
C VAL A 667 18.99 57.00 -30.14
N VAL A 668 18.93 57.37 -28.86
CA VAL A 668 17.77 58.07 -28.26
C VAL A 668 18.23 59.33 -27.51
N GLY A 669 17.57 60.46 -27.74
CA GLY A 669 17.80 61.73 -27.04
C GLY A 669 16.69 62.00 -26.01
N GLN A 670 17.06 62.44 -24.80
CA GLN A 670 16.15 62.73 -23.68
C GLN A 670 15.39 64.06 -23.86
N ALA A 671 14.31 64.25 -23.10
CA ALA A 671 13.48 65.46 -23.12
C ALA A 671 13.51 66.22 -21.78
N THR A 672 13.50 67.55 -21.84
CA THR A 672 13.44 68.39 -20.63
C THR A 672 12.02 68.39 -20.05
N CYS A 673 11.86 68.56 -18.72
CA CYS A 673 10.54 68.60 -18.09
C CYS A 673 9.70 69.79 -18.61
N GLY A 674 8.76 69.51 -19.52
CA GLY A 674 7.90 70.49 -20.18
C GLY A 674 8.15 70.69 -21.68
N GLU A 675 9.21 70.09 -22.26
CA GLU A 675 9.67 70.37 -23.63
C GLU A 675 9.62 69.15 -24.57
N ALA A 676 9.50 69.40 -25.88
CA ALA A 676 9.35 68.39 -26.93
C ALA A 676 10.64 68.19 -27.77
N ASN A 677 11.78 68.01 -27.11
CA ASN A 677 13.12 68.03 -27.72
C ASN A 677 13.82 66.65 -27.88
N GLY A 678 13.11 65.53 -27.64
CA GLY A 678 13.63 64.17 -27.78
C GLY A 678 13.71 63.63 -29.22
N SER A 679 14.38 62.48 -29.40
CA SER A 679 14.49 61.80 -30.71
C SER A 679 14.86 60.31 -30.62
N ILE A 680 14.61 59.55 -31.68
CA ILE A 680 14.99 58.14 -31.91
C ILE A 680 15.56 58.01 -33.33
N LYS A 681 16.77 57.45 -33.48
CA LYS A 681 17.46 57.32 -34.78
C LYS A 681 18.16 55.96 -34.95
N ASN A 682 18.60 55.66 -36.17
CA ASN A 682 19.41 54.48 -36.55
C ASN A 682 18.71 53.13 -36.35
N ILE A 683 17.76 52.78 -37.22
CA ILE A 683 17.12 51.45 -37.30
C ILE A 683 17.42 50.82 -38.68
N ALA A 684 17.51 49.50 -38.76
CA ALA A 684 17.80 48.76 -40.00
C ALA A 684 16.68 47.77 -40.36
N VAL A 685 16.51 47.47 -41.65
CA VAL A 685 15.48 46.54 -42.18
C VAL A 685 16.06 45.65 -43.28
N THR A 686 15.71 44.35 -43.31
CA THR A 686 16.22 43.32 -44.25
C THR A 686 15.13 42.30 -44.69
N ASP A 687 15.47 41.34 -45.58
CA ASP A 687 14.59 40.34 -46.24
C ASP A 687 13.32 40.92 -46.90
N ILE A 688 13.42 42.15 -47.42
CA ILE A 688 12.32 42.85 -48.11
C ILE A 688 12.23 42.47 -49.60
N ILE A 689 11.02 42.46 -50.14
CA ILE A 689 10.76 42.45 -51.59
C ILE A 689 10.47 43.89 -52.04
N GLY A 690 11.31 44.42 -52.93
CA GLY A 690 11.14 45.78 -53.46
C GLY A 690 11.48 46.88 -52.44
N THR A 691 10.73 47.97 -52.46
CA THR A 691 10.90 49.09 -51.51
C THR A 691 9.99 48.99 -50.29
N ALA A 692 10.49 49.41 -49.13
CA ALA A 692 9.75 49.44 -47.86
C ALA A 692 9.21 50.84 -47.54
N THR A 693 8.09 50.88 -46.83
CA THR A 693 7.44 52.08 -46.25
C THR A 693 7.39 51.97 -44.72
N TYR A 694 7.38 53.12 -44.03
CA TYR A 694 7.58 53.23 -42.58
C TYR A 694 6.48 54.06 -41.92
N LYS A 695 6.05 53.68 -40.71
CA LYS A 695 5.12 54.47 -39.87
C LYS A 695 5.47 54.38 -38.38
N TRP A 696 5.58 55.52 -37.72
CA TRP A 696 5.78 55.65 -36.28
C TRP A 696 4.49 56.01 -35.57
N PHE A 697 4.21 55.33 -34.46
CA PHE A 697 3.08 55.61 -33.58
C PHE A 697 3.54 55.88 -32.15
N GLU A 698 2.87 56.81 -31.48
CA GLU A 698 2.95 56.95 -30.03
C GLU A 698 2.18 55.82 -29.34
N MET A 699 2.67 55.36 -28.19
CA MET A 699 2.04 54.34 -27.38
C MET A 699 1.56 54.97 -26.07
N THR A 700 0.26 54.88 -25.80
CA THR A 700 -0.36 55.33 -24.53
C THR A 700 -0.80 54.12 -23.72
N ARG A 701 -1.12 54.30 -22.43
CA ARG A 701 -1.71 53.22 -21.61
C ARG A 701 -3.22 53.32 -21.58
N ASP A 702 -3.86 52.17 -21.78
CA ASP A 702 -5.29 51.95 -21.60
C ASP A 702 -5.70 52.33 -20.15
N PRO A 703 -6.67 53.26 -19.94
CA PRO A 703 -7.09 53.69 -18.61
C PRO A 703 -7.73 52.61 -17.74
N VAL A 704 -8.19 51.50 -18.32
CA VAL A 704 -8.96 50.44 -17.64
C VAL A 704 -8.06 49.28 -17.22
N ASN A 705 -7.08 48.90 -18.05
CA ASN A 705 -6.23 47.73 -17.82
C ASN A 705 -4.71 48.02 -17.84
N GLY A 706 -4.29 49.24 -18.18
CA GLY A 706 -2.89 49.65 -18.20
C GLY A 706 -2.03 49.08 -19.32
N ALA A 707 -2.59 48.30 -20.26
CA ALA A 707 -1.86 47.81 -21.44
C ALA A 707 -1.46 48.95 -22.38
N TRP A 708 -0.41 48.76 -23.17
CA TRP A 708 0.01 49.72 -24.19
C TRP A 708 -0.90 49.62 -25.42
N VAL A 709 -1.55 50.74 -25.78
CA VAL A 709 -2.40 50.87 -26.96
C VAL A 709 -1.80 51.87 -27.96
N GLN A 710 -2.08 51.66 -29.24
CA GLN A 710 -1.57 52.50 -30.33
C GLN A 710 -2.31 53.85 -30.35
N GLY A 711 -1.56 54.93 -30.18
CA GLY A 711 -2.02 56.31 -30.30
C GLY A 711 -1.85 56.87 -31.72
N ALA A 712 -1.60 58.17 -31.81
CA ALA A 712 -1.47 58.89 -33.08
C ALA A 712 -0.23 58.46 -33.89
N GLU A 713 -0.31 58.63 -35.21
CA GLU A 713 0.84 58.53 -36.12
C GLU A 713 1.69 59.79 -35.99
N VAL A 714 2.97 59.64 -35.62
CA VAL A 714 3.89 60.75 -35.28
C VAL A 714 5.06 60.89 -36.26
N GLY A 715 5.18 60.00 -37.26
CA GLY A 715 6.19 60.12 -38.32
C GLY A 715 6.12 59.03 -39.38
N GLN A 716 6.67 59.30 -40.55
CA GLN A 716 6.72 58.38 -41.70
C GLN A 716 8.14 58.14 -42.24
N ASN A 717 9.15 58.75 -41.60
CA ASN A 717 10.57 58.51 -41.86
C ASN A 717 11.10 57.41 -40.95
N LEU A 718 12.23 56.80 -41.31
CA LEU A 718 12.86 55.75 -40.50
C LEU A 718 13.41 56.29 -39.16
N ASP A 719 13.93 57.52 -39.15
CA ASP A 719 14.29 58.30 -37.95
C ASP A 719 13.11 59.17 -37.48
N LEU A 720 12.97 59.36 -36.16
CA LEU A 720 11.93 60.17 -35.50
C LEU A 720 12.56 61.26 -34.62
N THR A 721 12.12 62.52 -34.72
CA THR A 721 12.76 63.66 -34.05
C THR A 721 11.76 64.75 -33.64
N GLY A 722 11.99 65.41 -32.51
CA GLY A 722 11.15 66.52 -32.02
C GLY A 722 9.95 66.03 -31.22
N VAL A 723 10.16 65.01 -30.37
CA VAL A 723 9.10 64.36 -29.58
C VAL A 723 9.26 64.64 -28.09
N PRO A 724 8.18 64.68 -27.30
CA PRO A 724 8.25 64.78 -25.83
C PRO A 724 8.77 63.48 -25.20
N GLY A 725 8.87 63.47 -23.86
CA GLY A 725 9.09 62.24 -23.09
C GLY A 725 7.89 61.29 -23.22
N GLY A 726 8.07 60.21 -23.98
CA GLY A 726 7.01 59.27 -24.35
C GLY A 726 7.54 57.90 -24.78
N VAL A 727 6.68 57.07 -25.38
CA VAL A 727 6.98 55.70 -25.80
C VAL A 727 6.47 55.46 -27.23
N TYR A 728 7.28 54.84 -28.10
CA TYR A 728 7.05 54.82 -29.55
C TYR A 728 7.27 53.44 -30.19
N MET A 729 6.50 53.15 -31.26
CA MET A 729 6.50 51.90 -32.04
C MET A 729 6.63 52.19 -33.56
N LEU A 730 7.39 51.35 -34.28
CA LEU A 730 7.54 51.39 -35.74
C LEU A 730 6.79 50.22 -36.42
N GLU A 731 6.15 50.51 -37.54
CA GLU A 731 5.57 49.59 -38.52
C GLU A 731 6.31 49.72 -39.87
N VAL A 732 6.49 48.59 -40.57
CA VAL A 732 7.18 48.50 -41.86
C VAL A 732 6.43 47.59 -42.83
N LYS A 733 6.25 48.02 -44.09
CA LYS A 733 5.65 47.22 -45.17
C LYS A 733 6.41 47.34 -46.49
N ASP A 734 6.70 46.20 -47.11
CA ASP A 734 7.36 46.06 -48.43
C ASP A 734 6.36 45.78 -49.57
N GLN A 735 6.84 45.37 -50.75
CA GLN A 735 6.02 45.02 -51.92
C GLN A 735 5.68 43.53 -52.02
N GLY A 736 6.05 42.71 -51.02
CA GLY A 736 5.73 41.28 -50.97
C GLY A 736 4.25 40.99 -50.65
N PRO A 737 3.79 39.73 -50.83
CA PRO A 737 2.42 39.32 -50.48
C PRO A 737 2.18 39.20 -48.97
N CYS A 738 3.24 39.20 -48.16
CA CYS A 738 3.19 39.09 -46.70
C CYS A 738 2.70 40.40 -46.03
N PRO A 739 2.03 40.33 -44.87
CA PRO A 739 1.51 41.52 -44.18
C PRO A 739 2.61 42.44 -43.64
N ALA A 740 2.23 43.63 -43.17
CA ALA A 740 3.14 44.57 -42.52
C ALA A 740 3.70 44.01 -41.20
N VAL A 741 4.94 44.35 -40.88
CA VAL A 741 5.67 43.90 -39.69
C VAL A 741 5.84 45.07 -38.72
N ARG A 742 5.72 44.81 -37.42
CA ARG A 742 5.81 45.82 -36.34
C ARG A 742 6.86 45.44 -35.32
N ILE A 743 7.44 46.42 -34.63
CA ILE A 743 8.22 46.18 -33.42
C ILE A 743 7.29 45.63 -32.33
N SER A 744 7.52 44.39 -31.88
CA SER A 744 6.96 43.87 -30.63
C SER A 744 7.73 44.41 -29.42
N ALA A 745 7.08 44.46 -28.26
CA ALA A 745 7.66 45.06 -27.05
C ALA A 745 9.01 44.42 -26.64
N PRO A 746 9.99 45.19 -26.12
CA PRO A 746 9.86 46.56 -25.62
C PRO A 746 9.84 47.65 -26.70
N TYR A 747 8.85 48.54 -26.59
CA TYR A 747 8.80 49.81 -27.32
C TYR A 747 9.92 50.77 -26.88
N ILE A 748 10.15 51.85 -27.64
CA ILE A 748 11.31 52.73 -27.45
C ILE A 748 10.88 53.98 -26.66
N THR A 749 11.58 54.28 -25.55
CA THR A 749 11.19 55.30 -24.54
C THR A 749 12.13 56.51 -24.50
N VAL A 750 11.57 57.70 -24.28
CA VAL A 750 12.26 59.00 -24.06
C VAL A 750 12.00 59.49 -22.61
N THR A 751 13.01 60.04 -21.92
CA THR A 751 12.99 60.26 -20.43
C THR A 751 13.23 61.72 -19.98
N ILE A 752 12.94 62.04 -18.69
CA ILE A 752 12.79 63.41 -18.10
C ILE A 752 13.58 63.57 -16.75
N THR A 753 13.73 64.77 -16.15
CA THR A 753 14.57 65.11 -14.96
C THR A 753 13.94 66.15 -13.97
N ASN A 754 14.15 66.05 -12.63
CA ASN A 754 13.45 66.78 -11.51
C ASN A 754 14.36 67.23 -10.29
N SER A 755 13.88 68.02 -9.29
CA SER A 755 14.74 68.62 -8.21
C SER A 755 14.15 69.14 -6.83
N VAL A 756 13.57 68.35 -5.88
CA VAL A 756 13.10 68.84 -4.51
C VAL A 756 13.33 67.81 -3.34
N ILE A 757 13.61 68.23 -2.06
CA ILE A 757 14.13 67.34 -0.94
C ILE A 757 13.62 67.69 0.52
N ILE A 758 13.62 66.73 1.50
CA ILE A 758 13.15 66.86 2.93
C ILE A 758 14.07 66.20 4.02
N ASN A 759 14.19 66.80 5.23
CA ASN A 759 14.99 66.36 6.42
C ASN A 759 14.15 66.02 7.73
N ASN A 760 14.74 65.82 8.94
CA ASN A 760 14.22 64.96 10.06
C ASN A 760 14.00 65.62 11.48
N GLY A 761 13.41 64.93 12.51
CA GLY A 761 13.07 65.45 13.90
C GLY A 761 12.84 64.43 15.08
N THR A 762 12.28 64.83 16.26
CA THR A 762 12.31 64.07 17.60
C THR A 762 11.07 64.22 18.59
N PRO A 763 10.58 63.21 19.39
CA PRO A 763 9.28 63.21 20.17
C PRO A 763 9.21 63.00 21.75
N VAL A 764 8.00 63.05 22.43
CA VAL A 764 7.72 63.00 23.95
C VAL A 764 6.30 62.44 24.42
N SER A 765 6.10 61.86 25.65
CA SER A 765 4.91 61.07 26.19
C SER A 765 3.99 61.66 27.34
N THR A 766 2.97 60.92 27.85
CA THR A 766 1.80 61.42 28.66
C THR A 766 1.41 60.63 29.97
N THR A 767 0.37 61.07 30.73
CA THR A 767 -0.15 60.46 32.00
C THR A 767 -1.68 60.33 32.10
N CYS A 768 -2.18 59.31 32.82
CA CYS A 768 -3.61 58.99 33.04
C CYS A 768 -4.47 59.05 31.76
N ASN A 769 -3.88 58.65 30.63
CA ASN A 769 -4.46 58.66 29.28
C ASN A 769 -4.93 60.04 28.77
N ASN A 770 -4.23 61.12 29.17
CA ASN A 770 -4.41 62.47 28.62
C ASN A 770 -3.48 62.75 27.41
N ASN A 771 -3.78 63.79 26.63
CA ASN A 771 -3.15 64.08 25.33
C ASN A 771 -2.20 65.30 25.35
N ASN A 772 -0.89 65.12 25.58
CA ASN A 772 0.05 66.25 25.74
C ASN A 772 1.50 66.04 25.22
N GLY A 773 1.72 65.24 24.16
CA GLY A 773 3.03 65.03 23.49
C GLY A 773 3.39 66.05 22.38
N ALA A 774 4.55 65.86 21.73
CA ALA A 774 5.09 66.77 20.67
C ALA A 774 6.16 66.11 19.76
N ILE A 775 6.54 66.77 18.65
CA ILE A 775 7.69 66.47 17.75
C ILE A 775 8.43 67.78 17.36
N ASN A 776 9.77 67.81 17.36
CA ASN A 776 10.59 69.02 17.06
C ASN A 776 11.66 68.80 15.96
N GLY A 777 12.00 69.84 15.17
CA GLY A 777 13.29 69.97 14.45
C GLY A 777 13.34 69.92 12.90
N ILE A 778 12.23 70.06 12.18
CA ILE A 778 12.07 69.63 10.76
C ILE A 778 12.45 70.71 9.72
N THR A 779 13.10 70.35 8.59
CA THR A 779 13.50 71.27 7.48
C THR A 779 13.23 70.70 6.08
N ILE A 780 12.91 71.54 5.08
CA ILE A 780 12.61 71.20 3.67
C ILE A 780 13.44 72.07 2.71
N VAL A 781 13.88 71.56 1.55
CA VAL A 781 14.76 72.27 0.58
C VAL A 781 14.13 72.35 -0.82
N GLN A 782 14.12 73.57 -1.38
CA GLN A 782 13.44 73.96 -2.64
C GLN A 782 11.92 73.69 -2.70
N GLY A 783 11.29 73.26 -1.60
CA GLY A 783 9.84 73.22 -1.42
C GLY A 783 9.35 74.26 -0.41
N ASP A 784 8.10 74.70 -0.55
CA ASP A 784 7.48 75.83 0.17
C ASP A 784 6.24 75.44 1.02
N ASN A 785 5.73 74.21 0.85
CA ASN A 785 4.55 73.70 1.54
C ASN A 785 4.80 72.31 2.16
N TYR A 786 4.14 71.99 3.28
CA TYR A 786 4.21 70.69 3.93
C TYR A 786 2.87 70.17 4.49
N LYS A 787 2.79 68.85 4.67
CA LYS A 787 1.67 68.14 5.29
C LYS A 787 2.13 67.01 6.20
N LEU A 788 1.80 67.07 7.49
CA LEU A 788 1.92 65.95 8.44
C LEU A 788 0.56 65.23 8.58
N THR A 789 0.58 63.91 8.69
CA THR A 789 -0.60 63.06 8.96
C THR A 789 -0.29 62.02 10.04
N ALA A 790 -1.30 61.56 10.79
CA ALA A 790 -1.17 60.41 11.66
C ALA A 790 -1.31 59.10 10.86
N ILE A 791 -0.49 58.10 11.17
CA ILE A 791 -0.57 56.79 10.50
C ILE A 791 -1.78 56.04 11.06
N GLY A 792 -2.80 55.87 10.24
CA GLY A 792 -4.02 55.14 10.58
C GLY A 792 -5.13 55.96 11.26
N SER A 793 -5.06 57.31 11.24
CA SER A 793 -6.20 58.14 11.67
C SER A 793 -6.37 59.39 10.78
N THR A 794 -7.50 60.08 10.93
CA THR A 794 -7.85 61.31 10.19
C THR A 794 -7.16 62.57 10.73
N PHE A 795 -6.22 62.44 11.69
CA PHE A 795 -5.47 63.58 12.21
C PHE A 795 -4.45 64.07 11.17
N GLU A 796 -4.67 65.26 10.63
CA GLU A 796 -3.78 65.93 9.68
C GLU A 796 -3.40 67.33 10.16
N LYS A 797 -2.20 67.80 9.79
CA LYS A 797 -1.70 69.15 10.12
C LYS A 797 -0.82 69.66 8.98
N THR A 798 -1.34 70.61 8.21
CA THR A 798 -0.68 71.25 7.06
C THR A 798 -0.06 72.59 7.46
N GLY A 799 0.89 73.07 6.66
CA GLY A 799 1.46 74.41 6.81
C GLY A 799 2.37 74.82 5.65
N THR A 800 2.67 76.11 5.56
CA THR A 800 3.74 76.64 4.72
C THR A 800 5.08 76.58 5.46
N CYS A 801 6.18 76.52 4.73
CA CYS A 801 7.54 76.56 5.27
C CYS A 801 8.46 77.35 4.34
N GLN A 802 9.45 78.04 4.88
CA GLN A 802 10.47 78.69 4.05
C GLN A 802 11.54 77.67 3.63
N PRO A 803 11.91 77.59 2.34
CA PRO A 803 12.95 76.67 1.88
C PRO A 803 14.25 76.84 2.67
N GLY A 804 14.67 75.79 3.37
CA GLY A 804 15.90 75.70 4.15
C GLY A 804 15.80 75.98 5.65
N VAL A 805 14.62 76.32 6.19
CA VAL A 805 14.46 76.80 7.59
C VAL A 805 13.78 75.74 8.51
N PRO A 806 14.27 75.50 9.76
CA PRO A 806 13.73 74.48 10.67
C PRO A 806 12.50 74.90 11.50
N PHE A 807 11.61 73.96 11.86
CA PHE A 807 10.41 74.20 12.70
C PHE A 807 9.92 72.99 13.54
N ASN A 808 8.89 73.19 14.40
CA ASN A 808 8.37 72.22 15.40
C ASN A 808 6.84 72.00 15.31
N ILE A 809 6.32 70.89 15.86
CA ILE A 809 4.89 70.50 15.87
C ILE A 809 4.47 69.91 17.23
N THR A 810 3.56 70.56 17.95
CA THR A 810 3.14 70.20 19.32
C THR A 810 1.67 69.77 19.45
N ALA A 811 1.32 69.30 20.66
CA ALA A 811 -0.02 68.88 21.13
C ALA A 811 -0.52 67.58 20.47
N LEU A 812 0.20 66.48 20.71
CA LEU A 812 -0.03 65.17 20.12
C LEU A 812 -0.55 64.15 21.16
N PRO A 813 -1.58 63.33 20.85
CA PRO A 813 -1.91 62.14 21.63
C PRO A 813 -0.86 61.02 21.45
N PRO A 814 -0.94 59.92 22.22
CA PRO A 814 -0.17 58.72 21.94
C PRO A 814 -0.44 58.16 20.53
N GLY A 815 0.55 58.16 19.62
CA GLY A 815 0.37 57.72 18.23
C GLY A 815 1.61 57.86 17.32
N ASN A 816 1.44 57.54 16.03
CA ASN A 816 2.48 57.55 14.98
C ASN A 816 2.14 58.53 13.83
N TYR A 817 3.16 59.09 13.14
CA TYR A 817 2.97 60.20 12.15
C TYR A 817 3.87 60.09 10.89
N THR A 818 3.52 60.80 9.80
CA THR A 818 4.18 60.85 8.46
C THR A 818 4.14 62.28 7.85
N LEU A 819 5.17 62.72 7.08
CA LEU A 819 5.36 64.08 6.52
C LEU A 819 5.63 64.10 4.99
N ASN A 820 5.06 65.06 4.24
CA ASN A 820 5.29 65.32 2.79
C ASN A 820 5.56 66.82 2.46
N ALA A 821 6.14 67.14 1.29
CA ALA A 821 6.37 68.52 0.80
C ALA A 821 6.45 68.69 -0.75
N SER A 822 6.27 69.92 -1.24
CA SER A 822 6.24 70.30 -2.68
C SER A 822 6.71 71.75 -2.95
N ASN A 823 6.89 72.12 -4.22
CA ASN A 823 7.12 73.50 -4.70
C ASN A 823 5.90 74.03 -5.48
N SER A 824 5.42 75.24 -5.16
CA SER A 824 4.20 75.81 -5.75
C SER A 824 4.34 76.35 -7.17
N VAL A 825 5.55 76.63 -7.66
CA VAL A 825 5.82 77.29 -8.95
C VAL A 825 6.26 76.31 -10.04
N THR A 826 7.12 75.34 -9.70
CA THR A 826 7.63 74.34 -10.66
C THR A 826 6.86 73.02 -10.65
N LEU A 827 5.81 72.91 -9.82
CA LEU A 827 4.98 71.72 -9.61
C LEU A 827 5.73 70.43 -9.22
N CYS A 828 7.01 70.54 -8.88
CA CYS A 828 7.86 69.42 -8.46
C CYS A 828 7.63 69.04 -6.98
N THR A 829 7.75 67.74 -6.66
CA THR A 829 7.44 67.15 -5.35
C THR A 829 8.60 66.31 -4.79
N ALA A 830 8.55 66.00 -3.48
CA ALA A 830 9.59 65.25 -2.74
C ALA A 830 9.05 64.01 -1.99
N LEU A 831 9.95 63.25 -1.33
CA LEU A 831 9.68 61.97 -0.64
C LEU A 831 9.53 62.12 0.90
N ALA A 832 8.83 61.18 1.58
CA ALA A 832 8.25 61.31 2.94
C ALA A 832 9.05 60.74 4.17
N ARG A 833 8.69 61.10 5.44
CA ARG A 833 9.33 60.68 6.75
C ARG A 833 8.41 60.65 8.02
N ASN A 834 8.73 59.91 9.12
CA ASN A 834 7.77 59.44 10.20
C ASN A 834 8.22 59.48 11.73
N PHE A 835 7.32 59.44 12.78
CA PHE A 835 7.58 59.59 14.30
C PHE A 835 6.54 58.90 15.34
N THR A 836 6.72 58.84 16.73
CA THR A 836 6.00 57.94 17.78
C THR A 836 5.88 58.38 19.33
N ILE A 837 4.97 57.82 20.23
CA ILE A 837 4.56 58.21 21.69
C ILE A 837 3.97 57.06 22.69
N THR A 838 3.74 57.20 24.08
CA THR A 838 3.27 56.14 25.15
C THR A 838 2.42 56.51 26.49
N ALA A 839 1.91 55.55 27.40
CA ALA A 839 0.96 55.70 28.64
C ALA A 839 0.97 54.69 29.95
N THR A 840 -0.10 54.48 30.84
CA THR A 840 -0.10 53.93 32.32
C THR A 840 -1.36 53.14 33.02
N PRO A 841 -1.33 52.41 34.23
CA PRO A 841 -2.39 51.49 34.90
C PRO A 841 -2.78 51.49 36.50
N ILE A 842 -3.61 50.52 37.11
CA ILE A 842 -4.38 50.50 38.47
C ILE A 842 -4.42 49.16 39.43
N LEU A 843 -5.37 48.85 40.41
CA LEU A 843 -5.37 47.97 41.70
C LEU A 843 -6.72 47.20 42.15
N GLN A 844 -6.79 46.04 42.93
CA GLN A 844 -7.94 45.02 43.00
C GLN A 844 -8.26 44.03 44.24
N TYR A 845 -9.35 43.19 44.17
CA TYR A 845 -9.84 42.04 45.05
C TYR A 845 -9.88 40.64 44.34
N THR A 846 -10.12 39.49 45.04
CA THR A 846 -10.30 38.13 44.40
C THR A 846 -11.26 37.13 45.08
N ALA A 847 -11.87 36.21 44.29
CA ALA A 847 -12.63 35.01 44.72
C ALA A 847 -12.53 33.88 43.65
N GLN A 848 -13.06 32.67 43.92
CA GLN A 848 -13.03 31.50 43.00
C GLN A 848 -14.38 30.78 42.90
N VAL A 849 -14.66 30.12 41.77
CA VAL A 849 -15.87 29.28 41.58
C VAL A 849 -15.62 27.87 42.11
N SER A 850 -16.60 27.31 42.80
CA SER A 850 -16.57 25.96 43.41
C SER A 850 -17.58 24.98 42.80
N ALA A 851 -18.68 25.49 42.24
CA ALA A 851 -19.63 24.74 41.41
C ALA A 851 -20.35 25.71 40.47
N LYS A 852 -20.78 25.21 39.31
CA LYS A 852 -21.54 25.93 38.29
C LYS A 852 -22.36 24.94 37.47
N SER A 853 -23.58 25.30 37.09
CA SER A 853 -24.37 24.58 36.08
C SER A 853 -24.93 25.55 35.05
N ASP A 854 -24.85 25.18 33.78
CA ASP A 854 -25.42 25.95 32.66
C ASP A 854 -26.84 25.49 32.33
N ALA A 855 -27.63 26.39 31.73
CA ALA A 855 -29.06 26.16 31.49
C ALA A 855 -29.30 25.25 30.27
N SER A 856 -30.18 24.25 30.39
CA SER A 856 -30.30 23.14 29.43
C SER A 856 -31.74 22.80 29.01
N CYS A 857 -31.87 22.06 27.89
CA CYS A 857 -33.14 21.64 27.26
C CYS A 857 -34.18 22.78 27.13
N GLY A 858 -33.73 24.01 26.84
CA GLY A 858 -34.60 25.19 26.68
C GLY A 858 -35.13 25.80 27.99
N THR A 859 -34.73 25.30 29.16
CA THR A 859 -35.19 25.79 30.47
C THR A 859 -34.22 26.80 31.11
N ASN A 860 -34.53 27.32 32.30
CA ASN A 860 -33.73 28.32 33.04
C ASN A 860 -33.26 27.74 34.38
N ASN A 861 -32.37 26.74 34.33
CA ASN A 861 -31.96 25.89 35.46
C ASN A 861 -30.47 26.04 35.84
N GLY A 862 -29.84 27.20 35.58
CA GLY A 862 -28.43 27.46 35.89
C GLY A 862 -28.15 27.79 37.36
N SER A 863 -26.88 27.65 37.79
CA SER A 863 -26.41 27.96 39.15
C SER A 863 -24.93 28.37 39.22
N ILE A 864 -24.54 29.15 40.22
CA ILE A 864 -23.15 29.59 40.49
C ILE A 864 -22.86 29.52 42.00
N ARG A 865 -21.72 28.96 42.40
CA ARG A 865 -21.27 28.89 43.80
C ARG A 865 -19.81 29.31 43.99
N LEU A 866 -19.52 30.25 44.89
CA LEU A 866 -18.19 30.83 45.11
C LEU A 866 -17.52 30.39 46.44
N VAL A 867 -16.18 30.46 46.47
CA VAL A 867 -15.30 30.28 47.63
C VAL A 867 -14.21 31.37 47.63
N TYR A 868 -13.81 31.84 48.81
CA TYR A 868 -12.83 32.92 49.00
C TYR A 868 -11.54 32.35 49.61
N PRO A 869 -10.45 32.14 48.85
CA PRO A 869 -9.30 31.33 49.29
C PRO A 869 -8.63 31.80 50.59
N ASN A 870 -8.56 33.11 50.81
CA ASN A 870 -7.87 33.70 51.96
C ASN A 870 -8.82 34.07 53.11
N ASN A 871 -10.10 33.65 53.07
CA ASN A 871 -11.19 34.10 53.95
C ASN A 871 -11.46 35.62 54.00
N VAL A 872 -10.73 36.44 53.22
CA VAL A 872 -11.02 37.87 53.02
C VAL A 872 -12.27 38.00 52.14
N LYS A 873 -13.44 37.96 52.79
CA LYS A 873 -14.74 38.10 52.14
C LYS A 873 -15.18 39.58 52.07
N PRO A 874 -15.95 39.99 51.05
CA PRO A 874 -16.66 41.26 51.05
C PRO A 874 -17.58 41.40 52.28
N LEU A 875 -17.70 42.61 52.82
CA LEU A 875 -18.55 42.88 53.97
C LEU A 875 -20.03 42.72 53.60
N ALA A 876 -20.83 42.13 54.50
CA ALA A 876 -22.27 41.97 54.33
C ALA A 876 -22.94 43.33 54.05
N GLY A 877 -23.70 43.42 52.95
CA GLY A 877 -24.33 44.67 52.51
C GLY A 877 -23.38 45.66 51.78
N LYS A 878 -22.15 45.24 51.45
CA LYS A 878 -21.22 45.95 50.55
C LYS A 878 -20.95 45.18 49.25
N TYR A 879 -21.89 44.32 48.89
CA TYR A 879 -21.94 43.60 47.62
C TYR A 879 -23.39 43.36 47.21
N HIS A 880 -23.61 43.15 45.91
CA HIS A 880 -24.86 42.62 45.36
C HIS A 880 -24.59 41.83 44.07
N TRP A 881 -25.49 40.90 43.76
CA TRP A 881 -25.53 40.21 42.48
C TRP A 881 -26.46 40.96 41.53
N GLU A 882 -25.93 41.39 40.39
CA GLU A 882 -26.73 41.87 39.26
C GLU A 882 -26.36 41.10 37.99
N ASN A 883 -27.30 41.01 37.05
CA ASN A 883 -26.95 40.65 35.69
C ASN A 883 -26.42 41.88 34.91
N ALA A 884 -25.91 41.67 33.71
CA ALA A 884 -25.43 42.76 32.84
C ALA A 884 -26.49 43.83 32.44
N ALA A 885 -27.77 43.62 32.77
CA ALA A 885 -28.85 44.61 32.60
C ALA A 885 -29.16 45.39 33.90
N GLY A 886 -28.37 45.21 34.96
CA GLY A 886 -28.59 45.83 36.28
C GLY A 886 -29.75 45.22 37.08
N GLN A 887 -30.35 44.12 36.59
CA GLN A 887 -31.40 43.43 37.33
C GLN A 887 -30.77 42.60 38.44
N THR A 888 -31.19 42.82 39.68
CA THR A 888 -30.67 42.12 40.86
C THR A 888 -31.31 40.75 41.05
N TYR A 889 -30.53 39.81 41.58
CA TYR A 889 -30.97 38.43 41.85
C TYR A 889 -30.69 38.07 43.32
N PRO A 890 -31.60 37.36 44.01
CA PRO A 890 -31.40 36.96 45.39
C PRO A 890 -30.35 35.84 45.51
N GLY A 891 -29.39 36.00 46.41
CA GLY A 891 -28.29 35.06 46.68
C GLY A 891 -27.42 35.52 47.85
N THR A 892 -26.40 34.72 48.20
CA THR A 892 -25.36 35.12 49.19
C THR A 892 -24.08 35.58 48.49
N ALA A 893 -23.02 35.92 49.22
CA ALA A 893 -21.70 36.13 48.61
C ALA A 893 -21.10 34.83 47.99
N GLU A 894 -21.76 33.68 48.16
CA GLU A 894 -21.28 32.34 47.84
C GLU A 894 -22.23 31.48 47.00
N LEU A 895 -23.51 31.81 46.80
CA LEU A 895 -24.47 30.97 46.05
C LEU A 895 -25.62 31.78 45.42
N ILE A 896 -25.99 31.38 44.19
CA ILE A 896 -27.12 31.88 43.40
C ILE A 896 -27.61 30.79 42.41
N GLU A 897 -28.93 30.65 42.21
CA GLU A 897 -29.57 29.49 41.53
C GLU A 897 -30.81 29.89 40.69
N ASN A 898 -31.35 28.94 39.91
CA ASN A 898 -32.50 29.09 39.00
C ASN A 898 -32.30 30.16 37.92
N LEU A 899 -31.08 30.22 37.37
CA LEU A 899 -30.67 31.27 36.45
C LEU A 899 -31.03 30.92 34.98
N PRO A 900 -31.55 31.89 34.21
CA PRO A 900 -31.48 31.86 32.74
C PRO A 900 -30.02 32.04 32.28
N GLU A 901 -29.80 32.00 30.97
CA GLU A 901 -28.53 32.49 30.42
C GLU A 901 -28.32 33.97 30.75
N GLY A 902 -27.08 34.34 31.05
CA GLY A 902 -26.76 35.69 31.49
C GLY A 902 -25.35 35.79 32.06
N SER A 903 -24.81 37.00 31.97
CA SER A 903 -23.63 37.42 32.71
C SER A 903 -24.05 37.93 34.08
N TYR A 904 -23.49 37.38 35.16
CA TYR A 904 -23.76 37.75 36.55
C TYR A 904 -22.51 38.29 37.23
N GLU A 905 -22.57 39.50 37.80
CA GLU A 905 -21.45 40.15 38.48
C GLU A 905 -21.77 40.35 39.97
N LEU A 906 -20.75 40.12 40.79
CA LEU A 906 -20.74 40.47 42.20
C LEU A 906 -19.93 41.75 42.38
N LYS A 907 -20.62 42.90 42.42
CA LYS A 907 -19.97 44.21 42.56
C LYS A 907 -19.50 44.47 43.99
N ILE A 908 -18.33 45.09 44.12
CA ILE A 908 -17.68 45.47 45.37
C ILE A 908 -17.20 46.92 45.22
N THR A 909 -17.14 47.67 46.33
CA THR A 909 -16.57 49.02 46.36
C THR A 909 -15.46 49.07 47.42
N ASP A 910 -14.33 49.69 47.09
CA ASP A 910 -13.18 49.82 47.99
C ASP A 910 -13.39 50.93 49.05
N PRO A 911 -12.53 51.00 50.09
CA PRO A 911 -12.61 52.04 51.13
C PRO A 911 -12.31 53.47 50.66
N ASN A 912 -11.63 53.66 49.52
CA ASN A 912 -11.22 54.98 49.01
C ASN A 912 -12.26 55.59 48.03
N GLY A 913 -13.32 54.87 47.70
CA GLY A 913 -14.32 55.29 46.71
C GLY A 913 -13.92 54.98 45.26
N CYS A 914 -12.87 54.20 45.05
CA CYS A 914 -12.59 53.58 43.76
C CYS A 914 -13.44 52.30 43.65
N THR A 915 -14.30 52.23 42.63
CA THR A 915 -14.95 50.97 42.27
C THR A 915 -13.87 50.00 41.81
N SER A 916 -13.56 48.99 42.62
CA SER A 916 -12.75 47.85 42.18
C SER A 916 -13.48 47.10 41.07
N ASP A 917 -12.73 46.48 40.16
CA ASP A 917 -13.32 45.64 39.12
C ASP A 917 -14.29 44.60 39.71
N PRO A 918 -15.47 44.38 39.10
CA PRO A 918 -16.47 43.44 39.62
C PRO A 918 -15.91 42.02 39.70
N LEU A 919 -16.31 41.25 40.71
CA LEU A 919 -16.00 39.82 40.72
C LEU A 919 -16.96 39.10 39.77
N GLY A 920 -16.39 38.41 38.79
CA GLY A 920 -17.08 37.97 37.58
C GLY A 920 -16.49 38.66 36.35
N PRO A 921 -17.25 38.80 35.26
CA PRO A 921 -18.59 38.23 35.06
C PRO A 921 -18.61 36.71 35.12
N TYR A 922 -19.53 36.15 35.90
CA TYR A 922 -19.82 34.73 35.97
C TYR A 922 -20.96 34.41 35.00
N VAL A 923 -20.62 33.88 33.82
CA VAL A 923 -21.59 33.67 32.73
C VAL A 923 -22.28 32.32 32.84
N ILE A 924 -23.60 32.31 33.09
CA ILE A 924 -24.45 31.16 32.77
C ILE A 924 -24.72 31.18 31.27
N ALA A 925 -24.36 30.09 30.60
CA ALA A 925 -24.72 29.85 29.21
C ALA A 925 -26.07 29.13 29.13
N ARG A 926 -26.76 29.27 28.00
CA ARG A 926 -27.70 28.24 27.54
C ARG A 926 -26.94 27.25 26.68
N ILE A 927 -27.07 25.96 26.97
CA ILE A 927 -26.72 24.89 26.05
C ILE A 927 -27.80 24.89 24.95
N PRO A 928 -27.45 25.21 23.68
CA PRO A 928 -28.44 25.20 22.60
C PRO A 928 -28.91 23.76 22.32
N LEU A 929 -30.04 23.60 21.64
CA LEU A 929 -30.45 22.27 21.17
C LEU A 929 -29.42 21.70 20.20
N LEU A 930 -29.21 20.37 20.24
CA LEU A 930 -28.37 19.66 19.29
C LEU A 930 -28.98 19.77 17.88
N ILE A 931 -28.19 20.25 16.92
CA ILE A 931 -28.56 20.40 15.51
C ILE A 931 -27.45 19.82 14.65
N VAL A 932 -27.81 19.00 13.67
CA VAL A 932 -26.92 18.61 12.56
C VAL A 932 -27.16 19.60 11.43
N ASP A 933 -26.12 20.32 11.00
CA ASP A 933 -26.25 21.28 9.90
C ASP A 933 -26.63 20.54 8.61
N LYS A 934 -27.83 20.82 8.09
CA LYS A 934 -28.41 20.12 6.93
C LYS A 934 -27.97 20.78 5.62
N THR A 935 -27.26 21.91 5.68
CA THR A 935 -26.62 22.55 4.54
C THR A 935 -25.19 22.05 4.36
N ILE A 936 -24.41 21.93 5.44
CA ILE A 936 -22.98 21.59 5.41
C ILE A 936 -22.72 20.08 5.41
N GLY A 937 -21.80 19.66 4.53
CA GLY A 937 -21.25 18.31 4.45
C GLY A 937 -20.65 18.11 3.07
N VAL A 938 -19.33 17.97 2.99
CA VAL A 938 -18.57 17.82 1.75
C VAL A 938 -18.66 16.36 1.32
N VAL A 939 -19.47 16.12 0.29
CA VAL A 939 -19.51 14.84 -0.42
C VAL A 939 -18.29 14.75 -1.32
N VAL A 940 -17.55 13.66 -1.22
CA VAL A 940 -16.56 13.25 -2.23
C VAL A 940 -17.08 11.96 -2.86
N ASP A 941 -17.26 12.00 -4.16
CA ASP A 941 -17.74 10.86 -4.95
C ASP A 941 -16.78 9.66 -4.89
N ASP A 942 -17.33 8.46 -5.05
CA ASP A 942 -16.58 7.21 -5.21
C ASP A 942 -16.00 7.12 -6.63
N GLN A 943 -15.02 7.98 -6.91
CA GLN A 943 -14.31 8.07 -8.18
C GLN A 943 -13.90 6.67 -8.65
N CYS A 944 -14.35 6.30 -9.86
CA CYS A 944 -14.04 5.00 -10.47
C CYS A 944 -14.59 3.76 -9.74
N ALA A 945 -15.60 3.90 -8.86
CA ALA A 945 -16.23 2.81 -8.11
C ALA A 945 -15.21 1.96 -7.31
N LEU A 946 -14.44 2.63 -6.44
CA LEU A 946 -13.34 2.05 -5.66
C LEU A 946 -13.70 1.79 -4.19
N GLY A 947 -14.90 2.14 -3.74
CA GLY A 947 -15.26 2.19 -2.32
C GLY A 947 -14.54 3.31 -1.57
N ARG A 948 -14.28 4.45 -2.24
CA ARG A 948 -13.50 5.60 -1.72
C ARG A 948 -14.31 6.87 -1.54
N GLY A 949 -15.63 6.81 -1.71
CA GLY A 949 -16.52 7.91 -1.42
C GLY A 949 -16.46 8.31 0.06
N SER A 950 -16.84 9.55 0.35
CA SER A 950 -16.93 10.06 1.72
C SER A 950 -17.96 11.19 1.87
N VAL A 951 -18.44 11.38 3.10
CA VAL A 951 -19.14 12.59 3.53
C VAL A 951 -18.39 13.15 4.74
N THR A 952 -17.76 14.31 4.56
CA THR A 952 -16.82 14.89 5.53
C THR A 952 -17.18 16.32 5.90
N GLY A 953 -16.70 16.80 7.03
CA GLY A 953 -16.94 18.17 7.50
C GLY A 953 -18.40 18.44 7.87
N VAL A 954 -19.19 17.39 8.19
CA VAL A 954 -20.53 17.55 8.74
C VAL A 954 -20.44 18.33 10.05
N LYS A 955 -21.20 19.42 10.13
CA LYS A 955 -21.14 20.36 11.25
C LYS A 955 -22.24 20.05 12.27
N ILE A 956 -21.85 19.97 13.53
CA ILE A 956 -22.77 19.87 14.67
C ILE A 956 -22.80 21.22 15.37
N GLU A 957 -23.99 21.71 15.69
CA GLU A 957 -24.22 22.93 16.45
C GLU A 957 -25.06 22.65 17.69
N GLY A 958 -24.78 23.35 18.79
CA GLY A 958 -25.46 23.12 20.07
C GLY A 958 -25.19 21.74 20.67
N GLY A 959 -26.01 21.39 21.67
CA GLY A 959 -25.88 20.17 22.46
C GLY A 959 -24.80 20.21 23.55
N LEU A 960 -24.85 19.25 24.47
CA LEU A 960 -23.84 18.99 25.49
C LEU A 960 -22.98 17.78 25.08
N PRO A 961 -21.76 17.96 24.54
CA PRO A 961 -20.97 16.86 24.02
C PRO A 961 -20.58 15.84 25.10
N LEU A 962 -20.39 14.60 24.66
CA LEU A 962 -19.92 13.48 25.49
C LEU A 962 -18.54 13.76 26.11
N SER A 963 -17.68 14.49 25.40
CA SER A 963 -16.42 15.05 25.88
C SER A 963 -15.92 16.16 24.95
N GLY A 964 -14.95 16.97 25.40
CA GLY A 964 -14.37 18.07 24.60
C GLY A 964 -15.24 19.32 24.50
N THR A 965 -14.72 20.37 23.88
CA THR A 965 -15.40 21.67 23.74
C THR A 965 -15.06 22.32 22.39
N GLY A 966 -15.94 23.19 21.88
CA GLY A 966 -15.75 23.85 20.59
C GLY A 966 -15.62 22.86 19.44
N ASN A 967 -14.54 22.96 18.66
CA ASN A 967 -14.29 22.07 17.51
C ASN A 967 -13.97 20.62 17.93
N ASP A 968 -13.53 20.40 19.17
CA ASP A 968 -13.17 19.08 19.72
C ASP A 968 -14.37 18.41 20.43
N ALA A 969 -15.58 18.95 20.26
CA ALA A 969 -16.81 18.41 20.84
C ALA A 969 -17.18 17.03 20.26
N VAL A 970 -17.13 16.00 21.09
CA VAL A 970 -17.43 14.61 20.74
C VAL A 970 -18.91 14.31 21.00
N TYR A 971 -19.63 13.86 19.98
CA TYR A 971 -21.01 13.35 20.06
C TYR A 971 -21.04 11.86 19.71
N LYS A 972 -22.19 11.20 19.89
CA LYS A 972 -22.41 9.85 19.36
C LYS A 972 -22.98 9.94 17.95
N TYR A 973 -22.31 9.32 16.98
CA TYR A 973 -22.67 9.36 15.56
C TYR A 973 -23.14 7.98 15.07
N ILE A 974 -24.17 7.94 14.21
CA ILE A 974 -24.62 6.73 13.51
C ILE A 974 -24.97 7.09 12.07
N TRP A 975 -24.15 6.63 11.11
CA TRP A 975 -24.43 6.72 9.68
C TRP A 975 -25.26 5.52 9.22
N LYS A 976 -26.27 5.75 8.39
CA LYS A 976 -27.14 4.72 7.82
C LYS A 976 -27.37 4.90 6.33
N ASP A 977 -27.68 3.79 5.65
CA ASP A 977 -28.23 3.79 4.29
C ASP A 977 -29.76 4.06 4.29
N LEU A 978 -30.35 4.22 3.11
CA LEU A 978 -31.81 4.36 2.95
C LEU A 978 -32.63 3.12 3.36
N SER A 979 -32.00 1.96 3.51
CA SER A 979 -32.66 0.74 4.05
C SER A 979 -32.67 0.71 5.58
N GLY A 980 -31.96 1.64 6.24
CA GLY A 980 -31.84 1.74 7.69
C GLY A 980 -30.67 0.95 8.30
N ASN A 981 -29.82 0.31 7.49
CA ASN A 981 -28.64 -0.41 7.96
C ASN A 981 -27.56 0.59 8.42
N THR A 982 -26.90 0.34 9.54
CA THR A 982 -25.76 1.15 9.99
C THR A 982 -24.54 0.88 9.13
N VAL A 983 -23.98 1.92 8.53
CA VAL A 983 -22.77 1.85 7.67
C VAL A 983 -21.54 2.51 8.30
N GLY A 984 -21.69 3.23 9.42
CA GLY A 984 -20.57 3.83 10.15
C GLY A 984 -20.98 4.47 11.48
N THR A 985 -20.01 4.74 12.34
CA THR A 985 -20.23 5.32 13.69
C THR A 985 -19.27 6.46 14.05
N ASN A 986 -18.46 6.91 13.08
CA ASN A 986 -17.62 8.10 13.20
C ASN A 986 -18.40 9.36 12.78
N ARG A 987 -17.89 10.56 13.12
CA ARG A 987 -18.47 11.84 12.66
C ARG A 987 -18.52 11.89 11.13
N ASP A 988 -17.36 11.70 10.51
CA ASP A 988 -17.17 11.72 9.06
C ASP A 988 -17.28 10.29 8.51
N LEU A 989 -18.03 10.10 7.42
CA LEU A 989 -18.18 8.82 6.73
C LEU A 989 -17.11 8.73 5.63
N THR A 990 -16.32 7.66 5.60
CA THR A 990 -15.19 7.50 4.67
C THR A 990 -15.05 6.06 4.20
N ASN A 991 -14.47 5.85 3.02
CA ASN A 991 -14.28 4.54 2.38
C ASN A 991 -15.60 3.79 2.17
N ILE A 992 -16.59 4.50 1.62
CA ILE A 992 -17.91 3.94 1.26
C ILE A 992 -18.08 3.94 -0.26
N ALA A 993 -18.89 3.01 -0.77
CA ALA A 993 -19.26 2.97 -2.18
C ALA A 993 -20.26 4.09 -2.54
N ALA A 994 -20.52 4.28 -3.83
CA ALA A 994 -21.62 5.13 -4.30
C ALA A 994 -22.98 4.66 -3.76
N GLY A 995 -23.80 5.61 -3.30
CA GLY A 995 -25.05 5.36 -2.59
C GLY A 995 -25.57 6.58 -1.82
N ASP A 996 -26.75 6.41 -1.21
CA ASP A 996 -27.45 7.44 -0.44
C ASP A 996 -27.37 7.16 1.08
N TYR A 997 -26.85 8.12 1.83
CA TYR A 997 -26.54 7.98 3.27
C TYR A 997 -27.03 9.16 4.11
N TYR A 998 -27.35 8.92 5.39
CA TYR A 998 -27.67 9.98 6.35
C TYR A 998 -27.08 9.69 7.74
N LEU A 999 -26.97 10.73 8.56
CA LEU A 999 -26.37 10.73 9.90
C LEU A 999 -27.42 11.01 10.98
N GLU A 1000 -27.39 10.23 12.06
CA GLU A 1000 -28.08 10.47 13.33
C GLU A 1000 -27.06 10.79 14.43
N VAL A 1001 -27.35 11.80 15.27
CA VAL A 1001 -26.41 12.30 16.31
C VAL A 1001 -27.09 12.45 17.67
N TYR A 1002 -26.36 12.15 18.75
CA TYR A 1002 -26.84 12.22 20.14
C TYR A 1002 -25.81 12.88 21.08
N ASP A 1003 -26.28 13.56 22.13
CA ASP A 1003 -25.47 14.26 23.14
C ASP A 1003 -25.63 13.67 24.58
N GLN A 1004 -25.11 14.35 25.62
CA GLN A 1004 -25.24 13.91 27.03
C GLN A 1004 -26.61 14.19 27.67
N THR A 1005 -27.42 15.09 27.10
CA THR A 1005 -28.70 15.51 27.68
C THR A 1005 -29.79 14.46 27.43
N THR A 1006 -30.88 14.55 28.20
CA THR A 1006 -32.09 13.74 27.95
C THR A 1006 -32.90 14.20 26.72
N CYS A 1007 -32.47 15.27 26.03
CA CYS A 1007 -33.21 15.90 24.93
C CYS A 1007 -32.43 16.03 23.60
N GLY A 1008 -31.13 15.74 23.57
CA GLY A 1008 -30.27 15.98 22.40
C GLY A 1008 -30.24 14.83 21.40
N PHE A 1009 -31.07 14.94 20.36
CA PHE A 1009 -31.06 14.09 19.18
C PHE A 1009 -31.44 14.91 17.93
N ASP A 1010 -30.68 14.77 16.85
CA ASP A 1010 -31.06 15.27 15.52
C ASP A 1010 -30.50 14.39 14.38
N LYS A 1011 -31.04 14.57 13.17
CA LYS A 1011 -30.75 13.78 11.96
C LYS A 1011 -30.52 14.67 10.74
N SER A 1012 -29.48 14.36 9.96
CA SER A 1012 -29.09 15.11 8.76
C SER A 1012 -30.07 14.97 7.59
N LYS A 1013 -29.82 15.71 6.50
CA LYS A 1013 -30.31 15.34 5.15
C LYS A 1013 -29.66 14.05 4.66
N THR A 1014 -30.20 13.48 3.59
CA THR A 1014 -29.48 12.49 2.76
C THR A 1014 -28.33 13.16 2.01
N PHE A 1015 -27.22 12.42 1.86
CA PHE A 1015 -26.06 12.74 1.04
C PHE A 1015 -25.90 11.63 -0.01
N SER A 1016 -25.80 12.01 -1.28
CA SER A 1016 -25.70 11.10 -2.42
C SER A 1016 -24.26 11.07 -2.95
N ILE A 1017 -23.56 9.95 -2.81
CA ILE A 1017 -22.22 9.71 -3.37
C ILE A 1017 -22.41 9.07 -4.75
N ALA A 1018 -21.90 9.69 -5.81
CA ALA A 1018 -21.89 9.11 -7.15
C ALA A 1018 -20.61 8.28 -7.40
N ALA A 1019 -20.60 7.50 -8.48
CA ALA A 1019 -19.41 6.84 -9.02
C ALA A 1019 -19.08 7.35 -10.44
N PRO A 1020 -18.64 8.61 -10.59
CA PRO A 1020 -18.28 9.17 -11.89
C PRO A 1020 -17.04 8.46 -12.46
N VAL A 1021 -17.01 8.36 -13.78
CA VAL A 1021 -15.85 7.86 -14.53
C VAL A 1021 -15.02 9.06 -14.99
N ILE A 1022 -13.84 9.23 -14.39
CA ILE A 1022 -12.88 10.27 -14.77
C ILE A 1022 -11.84 9.73 -15.76
N PRO A 1023 -11.35 10.56 -16.71
CA PRO A 1023 -10.23 10.19 -17.56
C PRO A 1023 -8.95 10.10 -16.72
N LEU A 1024 -8.30 8.93 -16.74
CA LEU A 1024 -7.01 8.76 -16.06
C LEU A 1024 -5.87 9.33 -16.92
N ALA A 1025 -4.83 9.85 -16.27
CA ALA A 1025 -3.62 10.31 -16.95
C ALA A 1025 -3.00 9.19 -17.82
N THR A 1026 -2.58 9.54 -19.03
CA THR A 1026 -1.93 8.61 -19.96
C THR A 1026 -0.58 8.14 -19.40
N PRO A 1027 -0.28 6.82 -19.42
CA PRO A 1027 1.01 6.29 -18.99
C PRO A 1027 2.15 6.91 -19.80
N VAL A 1028 3.17 7.48 -19.16
CA VAL A 1028 4.37 7.94 -19.89
C VAL A 1028 5.32 6.76 -20.06
N VAL A 1029 5.62 6.38 -21.30
CA VAL A 1029 6.50 5.24 -21.61
C VAL A 1029 7.45 5.62 -22.73
N ASN A 1030 8.74 5.31 -22.56
CA ASN A 1030 9.73 5.55 -23.61
C ASN A 1030 9.81 4.36 -24.56
N SER A 1031 9.82 4.65 -25.87
CA SER A 1031 10.23 3.70 -26.90
C SER A 1031 11.65 3.18 -26.65
N MET A 1032 11.90 1.91 -26.98
CA MET A 1032 13.16 1.22 -26.66
C MET A 1032 13.78 0.63 -27.93
N ARG A 1033 15.10 0.72 -28.08
CA ARG A 1033 15.86 -0.02 -29.10
C ARG A 1033 16.66 -1.14 -28.44
N VAL A 1034 16.62 -2.34 -29.01
CA VAL A 1034 17.48 -3.47 -28.64
C VAL A 1034 18.11 -4.08 -29.89
N CYS A 1035 19.32 -4.62 -29.78
CA CYS A 1035 20.09 -5.01 -30.96
C CYS A 1035 19.69 -6.35 -31.59
N TYR A 1036 19.04 -7.23 -30.83
CA TYR A 1036 18.74 -8.62 -31.21
C TYR A 1036 17.63 -9.14 -30.28
N ALA A 1037 17.06 -10.32 -30.59
CA ALA A 1037 15.99 -10.92 -29.80
C ALA A 1037 16.40 -11.17 -28.33
N THR A 1038 15.80 -10.45 -27.39
CA THR A 1038 16.18 -10.46 -25.96
C THR A 1038 14.98 -10.27 -25.05
N GLU A 1039 15.09 -10.71 -23.80
CA GLU A 1039 14.22 -10.23 -22.73
C GLU A 1039 14.52 -8.76 -22.42
N ILE A 1040 13.47 -7.97 -22.21
CA ILE A 1040 13.52 -6.57 -21.80
C ILE A 1040 12.62 -6.32 -20.60
N MET A 1041 12.88 -5.24 -19.88
CA MET A 1041 11.94 -4.66 -18.92
C MET A 1041 11.57 -3.26 -19.40
N LEU A 1042 10.30 -3.06 -19.75
CA LEU A 1042 9.74 -1.79 -20.20
C LEU A 1042 9.01 -1.12 -19.02
N PRO A 1043 9.54 -0.03 -18.43
CA PRO A 1043 8.90 0.68 -17.35
C PRO A 1043 8.02 1.84 -17.88
N VAL A 1044 6.83 1.96 -17.31
CA VAL A 1044 6.12 3.24 -17.21
C VAL A 1044 6.95 4.18 -16.32
N LEU A 1045 7.15 5.40 -16.77
CA LEU A 1045 7.81 6.46 -16.01
C LEU A 1045 6.83 7.05 -15.01
N ALA A 1046 7.25 7.20 -13.75
CA ALA A 1046 6.42 7.62 -12.62
C ALA A 1046 5.09 6.84 -12.52
N PRO A 1047 5.12 5.53 -12.25
CA PRO A 1047 3.90 4.73 -12.14
C PRO A 1047 3.05 5.20 -10.95
N GLU A 1048 1.77 5.43 -11.23
CA GLU A 1048 0.73 5.77 -10.27
C GLU A 1048 -0.16 4.55 -9.97
N GLU A 1049 -1.06 4.68 -8.98
CA GLU A 1049 -1.97 3.61 -8.58
C GLU A 1049 -2.88 3.14 -9.72
N GLY A 1050 -2.83 1.84 -10.03
CA GLY A 1050 -3.71 1.17 -10.99
C GLY A 1050 -3.05 -0.05 -11.64
N THR A 1051 -3.83 -0.78 -12.45
CA THR A 1051 -3.30 -1.84 -13.31
C THR A 1051 -2.97 -1.24 -14.67
N TYR A 1052 -1.70 -1.24 -15.04
CA TYR A 1052 -1.27 -0.91 -16.40
C TYR A 1052 -1.52 -2.12 -17.30
N GLN A 1053 -2.20 -1.90 -18.42
CA GLN A 1053 -2.61 -2.91 -19.39
C GLN A 1053 -1.90 -2.64 -20.72
N MET A 1054 -1.02 -3.54 -21.14
CA MET A 1054 -0.32 -3.48 -22.43
C MET A 1054 -1.06 -4.32 -23.47
N TYR A 1055 -1.15 -3.84 -24.71
CA TYR A 1055 -1.87 -4.47 -25.82
C TYR A 1055 -1.04 -4.40 -27.12
N LEU A 1056 -1.32 -5.30 -28.06
CA LEU A 1056 -0.78 -5.28 -29.43
C LEU A 1056 -1.47 -4.23 -30.35
N ALA A 1057 -2.58 -3.64 -29.92
CA ALA A 1057 -3.27 -2.51 -30.55
C ALA A 1057 -4.44 -2.06 -29.65
N GLY A 1058 -4.90 -0.81 -29.79
CA GLY A 1058 -5.99 -0.27 -28.98
C GLY A 1058 -7.38 -0.89 -29.22
N ASN A 1059 -7.52 -1.74 -30.24
CA ASN A 1059 -8.75 -2.48 -30.55
C ASN A 1059 -8.73 -3.95 -30.05
N ASN A 1060 -7.65 -4.41 -29.42
CA ASN A 1060 -7.60 -5.74 -28.80
C ASN A 1060 -8.49 -5.76 -27.54
N THR A 1061 -9.39 -6.73 -27.43
CA THR A 1061 -10.35 -6.85 -26.30
C THR A 1061 -9.70 -7.32 -25.00
N MET A 1062 -8.61 -8.06 -25.08
CA MET A 1062 -7.81 -8.53 -23.94
C MET A 1062 -6.39 -7.94 -23.98
N PRO A 1063 -5.80 -7.57 -22.83
CA PRO A 1063 -4.41 -7.15 -22.76
C PRO A 1063 -3.48 -8.31 -23.12
N LEU A 1064 -2.33 -7.97 -23.69
CA LEU A 1064 -1.17 -8.85 -23.83
C LEU A 1064 -0.55 -9.15 -22.45
N MET A 1065 -0.41 -8.11 -21.61
CA MET A 1065 0.05 -8.23 -20.23
C MET A 1065 -0.59 -7.18 -19.33
N GLU A 1066 -0.69 -7.48 -18.04
CA GLU A 1066 -1.08 -6.55 -16.99
C GLU A 1066 0.02 -6.38 -15.94
N SER A 1067 0.19 -5.17 -15.40
CA SER A 1067 1.21 -4.86 -14.38
C SER A 1067 0.70 -3.80 -13.39
N THR A 1068 0.68 -4.15 -12.11
CA THR A 1068 0.28 -3.26 -11.00
C THR A 1068 1.40 -2.32 -10.53
N ASN A 1069 2.62 -2.47 -11.06
CA ASN A 1069 3.77 -1.63 -10.73
C ASN A 1069 4.35 -0.87 -11.95
N GLY A 1070 3.64 -0.93 -13.09
CA GLY A 1070 4.02 -0.26 -14.33
C GLY A 1070 5.22 -0.85 -15.06
N LYS A 1071 5.73 -2.03 -14.67
CA LYS A 1071 6.83 -2.71 -15.38
C LYS A 1071 6.30 -3.92 -16.14
N PHE A 1072 6.62 -3.98 -17.43
CA PHE A 1072 6.36 -5.13 -18.30
C PHE A 1072 7.67 -5.84 -18.58
N ILE A 1073 7.77 -7.14 -18.29
CA ILE A 1073 8.97 -7.95 -18.55
C ILE A 1073 8.61 -9.02 -19.57
N PHE A 1074 9.27 -9.01 -20.72
CA PHE A 1074 8.93 -9.90 -21.83
C PHE A 1074 10.08 -10.02 -22.83
N LYS A 1075 10.09 -11.11 -23.60
CA LYS A 1075 11.00 -11.30 -24.73
C LYS A 1075 10.45 -10.60 -25.98
N VAL A 1076 11.24 -9.68 -26.53
CA VAL A 1076 11.00 -9.06 -27.84
C VAL A 1076 11.92 -9.71 -28.86
N SER A 1077 11.36 -10.16 -29.99
CA SER A 1077 12.08 -10.94 -31.02
C SER A 1077 12.04 -10.34 -32.43
N LYS A 1078 11.18 -9.35 -32.67
CA LYS A 1078 11.09 -8.48 -33.86
C LYS A 1078 10.72 -7.07 -33.40
N THR A 1079 10.93 -6.06 -34.25
CA THR A 1079 10.33 -4.72 -34.02
C THR A 1079 8.82 -4.82 -33.87
N GLY A 1080 8.25 -4.07 -32.93
CA GLY A 1080 6.81 -4.05 -32.68
C GLY A 1080 6.32 -2.78 -31.98
N ASP A 1081 5.15 -2.31 -32.40
CA ASP A 1081 4.39 -1.29 -31.68
C ASP A 1081 3.45 -1.94 -30.66
N TYR A 1082 3.38 -1.35 -29.47
CA TYR A 1082 2.46 -1.73 -28.41
C TYR A 1082 1.68 -0.49 -27.97
N VAL A 1083 0.54 -0.69 -27.33
CA VAL A 1083 -0.16 0.40 -26.63
C VAL A 1083 -0.39 0.05 -25.17
N ILE A 1084 -0.19 1.01 -24.27
CA ILE A 1084 -0.35 0.84 -22.84
C ILE A 1084 -1.38 1.84 -22.34
N ARG A 1085 -2.38 1.37 -21.60
CA ARG A 1085 -3.30 2.21 -20.83
C ARG A 1085 -3.25 1.85 -19.35
N ARG A 1086 -3.67 2.77 -18.48
CA ARG A 1086 -3.91 2.51 -17.06
C ARG A 1086 -5.39 2.20 -16.85
N LYS A 1087 -5.69 1.25 -15.96
CA LYS A 1087 -7.03 0.98 -15.43
C LYS A 1087 -7.01 1.20 -13.92
N LEU A 1088 -8.03 1.87 -13.40
CA LEU A 1088 -8.25 2.02 -11.96
C LEU A 1088 -9.77 1.90 -11.72
N GLY A 1089 -10.21 0.82 -11.07
CA GLY A 1089 -11.63 0.53 -10.88
C GLY A 1089 -12.38 0.41 -12.22
N SER A 1090 -13.42 1.23 -12.40
CA SER A 1090 -14.16 1.39 -13.66
C SER A 1090 -13.53 2.37 -14.66
N CYS A 1091 -12.54 3.16 -14.24
CA CYS A 1091 -11.87 4.16 -15.09
C CYS A 1091 -10.71 3.59 -15.89
N TYR A 1092 -10.44 4.24 -17.03
CA TYR A 1092 -9.35 3.95 -17.95
C TYR A 1092 -8.66 5.24 -18.37
N SER A 1093 -7.38 5.17 -18.72
CA SER A 1093 -6.71 6.21 -19.52
C SER A 1093 -6.92 5.97 -21.01
N ASP A 1094 -6.62 6.98 -21.82
CA ASP A 1094 -6.30 6.76 -23.24
C ASP A 1094 -5.05 5.86 -23.39
N PHE A 1095 -4.86 5.36 -24.61
CA PHE A 1095 -3.74 4.50 -24.98
C PHE A 1095 -2.48 5.30 -25.33
N THR A 1096 -1.39 5.07 -24.59
CA THR A 1096 -0.05 5.53 -24.98
C THR A 1096 0.60 4.53 -25.94
N PRO A 1097 0.97 4.92 -27.17
CA PRO A 1097 1.77 4.08 -28.06
C PRO A 1097 3.23 4.03 -27.59
N VAL A 1098 3.85 2.86 -27.70
CA VAL A 1098 5.29 2.66 -27.44
C VAL A 1098 5.88 1.77 -28.53
N HIS A 1099 6.97 2.23 -29.13
CA HIS A 1099 7.67 1.51 -30.19
C HIS A 1099 8.85 0.74 -29.58
N ILE A 1100 9.01 -0.53 -29.94
CA ILE A 1100 10.20 -1.29 -29.57
C ILE A 1100 10.88 -1.79 -30.84
N GLU A 1101 12.07 -1.27 -31.10
CA GLU A 1101 12.87 -1.52 -32.30
C GLU A 1101 13.89 -2.63 -32.05
N VAL A 1102 13.95 -3.64 -32.93
CA VAL A 1102 14.97 -4.69 -32.90
C VAL A 1102 15.91 -4.51 -34.09
N THR A 1103 17.14 -4.06 -33.85
CA THR A 1103 18.04 -3.62 -34.93
C THR A 1103 18.55 -4.76 -35.83
N ASN A 1104 18.68 -5.99 -35.30
CA ASN A 1104 19.09 -7.19 -36.03
C ASN A 1104 18.18 -8.37 -35.64
N ASP A 1105 16.93 -8.34 -36.09
CA ASP A 1105 15.93 -9.37 -35.79
C ASP A 1105 16.14 -10.69 -36.57
N ASN A 1106 16.80 -10.63 -37.74
CA ASN A 1106 17.19 -11.79 -38.54
C ASN A 1106 18.50 -12.47 -38.08
N LEU A 1107 19.12 -12.05 -36.97
CA LEU A 1107 20.40 -12.57 -36.50
C LEU A 1107 20.26 -13.97 -35.85
N GLU A 1108 20.59 -15.02 -36.60
CA GLU A 1108 20.56 -16.41 -36.15
C GLU A 1108 21.99 -16.92 -35.88
N ILE A 1109 22.25 -17.32 -34.63
CA ILE A 1109 23.54 -17.89 -34.22
C ILE A 1109 23.31 -19.35 -33.82
N LYS A 1110 23.73 -20.28 -34.68
CA LYS A 1110 23.60 -21.72 -34.45
C LYS A 1110 24.57 -22.18 -33.36
N ASN A 1111 24.15 -23.10 -32.50
CA ASN A 1111 24.94 -23.57 -31.36
C ASN A 1111 25.67 -24.91 -31.61
N THR A 1112 25.66 -25.44 -32.83
CA THR A 1112 26.19 -26.76 -33.19
C THR A 1112 26.81 -26.74 -34.59
N MET A 1113 27.90 -27.48 -34.80
CA MET A 1113 28.51 -27.74 -36.12
C MET A 1113 29.05 -29.18 -36.22
N THR A 1114 29.12 -29.71 -37.45
CA THR A 1114 29.55 -31.10 -37.76
C THR A 1114 30.62 -31.12 -38.87
N PRO A 1115 31.85 -30.65 -38.62
CA PRO A 1115 32.97 -30.69 -39.58
C PRO A 1115 33.46 -32.11 -39.88
N ASN A 1116 32.72 -32.84 -40.72
CA ASN A 1116 32.96 -34.23 -41.13
C ASN A 1116 33.27 -34.39 -42.64
N GLY A 1117 33.03 -33.36 -43.45
CA GLY A 1117 33.24 -33.34 -44.91
C GLY A 1117 32.07 -33.81 -45.76
N ASP A 1118 30.85 -33.95 -45.22
CA ASP A 1118 29.65 -34.31 -46.00
C ASP A 1118 28.95 -33.12 -46.68
N GLY A 1119 29.38 -31.88 -46.39
CA GLY A 1119 28.80 -30.64 -46.91
C GLY A 1119 27.70 -30.03 -46.04
N MET A 1120 27.31 -30.65 -44.92
CA MET A 1120 26.21 -30.24 -44.05
C MET A 1120 26.71 -29.77 -42.67
N ASN A 1121 26.67 -28.45 -42.45
CA ASN A 1121 27.15 -27.80 -41.22
C ASN A 1121 28.66 -28.02 -40.92
N ASP A 1122 29.45 -28.30 -41.96
CA ASP A 1122 30.93 -28.29 -41.89
C ASP A 1122 31.50 -26.95 -41.40
N TYR A 1123 30.77 -25.86 -41.69
CA TYR A 1123 31.12 -24.49 -41.35
C TYR A 1123 30.10 -23.88 -40.38
N TRP A 1124 30.58 -23.13 -39.40
CA TRP A 1124 29.72 -22.37 -38.50
C TRP A 1124 29.19 -21.10 -39.19
N MET A 1125 28.09 -21.26 -39.91
CA MET A 1125 27.36 -20.16 -40.54
C MET A 1125 26.55 -19.38 -39.50
N ILE A 1126 26.70 -18.05 -39.52
CA ILE A 1126 25.87 -17.09 -38.79
C ILE A 1126 25.13 -16.27 -39.84
N THR A 1127 23.81 -16.22 -39.76
CA THR A 1127 22.95 -15.48 -40.69
C THR A 1127 22.45 -14.20 -40.03
N GLY A 1128 22.15 -13.16 -40.83
CA GLY A 1128 21.68 -11.86 -40.31
C GLY A 1128 22.73 -11.00 -39.61
N LEU A 1129 24.02 -11.25 -39.84
CA LEU A 1129 25.07 -10.27 -39.50
C LEU A 1129 24.97 -9.05 -40.43
N PRO A 1130 25.09 -7.80 -39.91
CA PRO A 1130 25.14 -6.61 -40.76
C PRO A 1130 26.41 -6.57 -41.62
N ASP A 1131 26.33 -5.97 -42.81
CA ASP A 1131 27.47 -5.91 -43.75
C ASP A 1131 28.35 -4.68 -43.48
N HIS A 1132 29.07 -4.71 -42.35
CA HIS A 1132 29.87 -3.58 -41.84
C HIS A 1132 31.32 -4.00 -41.52
N ALA A 1133 32.25 -3.05 -41.69
CA ALA A 1133 33.69 -3.29 -41.71
C ALA A 1133 34.34 -3.52 -40.33
N ASP A 1134 33.58 -3.36 -39.25
CA ASP A 1134 34.07 -3.26 -37.87
C ASP A 1134 33.55 -4.36 -36.92
N ILE A 1135 32.68 -5.26 -37.40
CA ILE A 1135 32.26 -6.45 -36.66
C ILE A 1135 33.48 -7.28 -36.25
N ASN A 1136 33.46 -7.84 -35.04
CA ASN A 1136 34.53 -8.74 -34.57
C ASN A 1136 33.92 -10.01 -33.94
N ILE A 1137 34.31 -11.18 -34.47
CA ILE A 1137 33.80 -12.50 -34.05
C ILE A 1137 34.97 -13.34 -33.55
N LYS A 1138 34.93 -13.76 -32.29
CA LYS A 1138 35.97 -14.57 -31.62
C LYS A 1138 35.39 -15.89 -31.11
N ILE A 1139 36.17 -16.96 -31.20
CA ILE A 1139 35.83 -18.27 -30.61
C ILE A 1139 36.98 -18.75 -29.74
N TYR A 1140 36.65 -19.30 -28.57
CA TYR A 1140 37.56 -19.69 -27.50
C TYR A 1140 37.33 -21.15 -27.08
N THR A 1141 38.38 -21.84 -26.63
CA THR A 1141 38.26 -23.10 -25.89
C THR A 1141 37.58 -22.89 -24.54
N ARG A 1142 37.18 -23.98 -23.88
CA ARG A 1142 36.80 -23.99 -22.44
C ARG A 1142 37.90 -23.45 -21.50
N SER A 1143 39.16 -23.43 -21.92
CA SER A 1143 40.29 -22.82 -21.19
C SER A 1143 40.55 -21.35 -21.54
N GLY A 1144 39.69 -20.70 -22.32
CA GLY A 1144 39.82 -19.29 -22.71
C GLY A 1144 40.86 -19.02 -23.80
N GLN A 1145 41.40 -20.05 -24.45
CA GLN A 1145 42.33 -19.89 -25.57
C GLN A 1145 41.56 -19.53 -26.85
N LEU A 1146 41.89 -18.39 -27.46
CA LEU A 1146 41.36 -17.99 -28.76
C LEU A 1146 41.77 -18.99 -29.85
N VAL A 1147 40.79 -19.58 -30.54
CA VAL A 1147 40.99 -20.53 -31.65
C VAL A 1147 40.56 -19.98 -33.00
N TYR A 1148 39.72 -18.95 -33.04
CA TYR A 1148 39.30 -18.28 -34.27
C TYR A 1148 39.00 -16.80 -34.00
N GLU A 1149 39.34 -15.93 -34.96
CA GLU A 1149 38.92 -14.53 -34.98
C GLU A 1149 38.64 -14.09 -36.43
N SER A 1150 37.54 -13.35 -36.62
CA SER A 1150 37.20 -12.61 -37.85
C SER A 1150 36.98 -11.14 -37.50
N VAL A 1151 37.41 -10.24 -38.38
CA VAL A 1151 37.21 -8.79 -38.26
C VAL A 1151 36.71 -8.24 -39.59
N GLY A 1152 35.64 -7.45 -39.56
CA GLY A 1152 34.85 -7.08 -40.72
C GLY A 1152 33.90 -8.22 -41.18
N PRO A 1153 33.42 -8.18 -42.43
CA PRO A 1153 32.43 -9.14 -42.95
C PRO A 1153 32.88 -10.59 -42.81
N TYR A 1154 31.97 -11.47 -42.40
CA TYR A 1154 32.21 -12.87 -42.01
C TYR A 1154 32.42 -13.82 -43.21
N ASN A 1155 33.29 -13.40 -44.15
CA ASN A 1155 33.53 -14.03 -45.45
C ASN A 1155 34.37 -15.32 -45.39
N LYS A 1156 34.82 -15.74 -44.20
CA LYS A 1156 35.55 -17.00 -43.96
C LYS A 1156 35.03 -17.69 -42.69
N PRO A 1157 33.86 -18.33 -42.74
CA PRO A 1157 33.25 -19.01 -41.59
C PRO A 1157 34.19 -20.02 -40.92
N PHE A 1158 34.04 -20.19 -39.61
CA PHE A 1158 34.84 -21.14 -38.82
C PHE A 1158 34.57 -22.60 -39.26
N ASP A 1159 35.64 -23.35 -39.53
CA ASP A 1159 35.66 -24.69 -40.12
C ASP A 1159 35.95 -25.81 -39.10
N GLY A 1160 35.96 -25.49 -37.80
CA GLY A 1160 36.30 -26.45 -36.75
C GLY A 1160 37.79 -26.82 -36.72
N ARG A 1161 38.67 -25.99 -37.28
CA ARG A 1161 40.13 -26.18 -37.26
C ARG A 1161 40.85 -25.04 -36.54
N PHE A 1162 42.04 -25.35 -36.01
CA PHE A 1162 42.97 -24.39 -35.47
C PHE A 1162 44.38 -24.70 -35.97
N ARG A 1163 45.04 -23.71 -36.60
CA ARG A 1163 46.39 -23.85 -37.18
C ARG A 1163 46.54 -25.07 -38.13
N GLY A 1164 45.50 -25.34 -38.93
CA GLY A 1164 45.48 -26.46 -39.87
C GLY A 1164 45.29 -27.85 -39.24
N LYS A 1165 44.95 -27.94 -37.95
CA LYS A 1165 44.57 -29.19 -37.29
C LYS A 1165 43.10 -29.16 -36.85
N ASP A 1166 42.45 -30.31 -36.94
CA ASP A 1166 41.09 -30.52 -36.47
C ASP A 1166 40.98 -30.32 -34.95
N LEU A 1167 40.07 -29.46 -34.50
CA LEU A 1167 39.81 -29.24 -33.08
C LEU A 1167 38.99 -30.40 -32.48
N PRO A 1168 39.25 -30.84 -31.23
CA PRO A 1168 38.46 -31.90 -30.59
C PRO A 1168 36.96 -31.58 -30.52
N ALA A 1169 36.12 -32.62 -30.59
CA ALA A 1169 34.69 -32.49 -30.32
C ALA A 1169 34.44 -32.00 -28.88
N GLY A 1170 33.44 -31.14 -28.70
CA GLY A 1170 33.13 -30.50 -27.42
C GLY A 1170 32.65 -29.05 -27.57
N ALA A 1171 32.45 -28.38 -26.42
CA ALA A 1171 31.95 -27.01 -26.37
C ALA A 1171 33.08 -25.96 -26.44
N TYR A 1172 32.90 -25.00 -27.35
CA TYR A 1172 33.68 -23.79 -27.51
C TYR A 1172 32.80 -22.58 -27.21
N TYR A 1173 33.37 -21.45 -26.80
CA TYR A 1173 32.64 -20.25 -26.42
C TYR A 1173 32.89 -19.14 -27.43
N TYR A 1174 31.84 -18.49 -27.93
CA TYR A 1174 31.98 -17.40 -28.89
C TYR A 1174 31.68 -16.04 -28.25
N LYS A 1175 32.23 -14.99 -28.86
CA LYS A 1175 31.91 -13.59 -28.60
C LYS A 1175 31.79 -12.84 -29.94
N ILE A 1176 30.64 -12.22 -30.19
CA ILE A 1176 30.34 -11.44 -31.39
C ILE A 1176 30.12 -9.98 -30.96
N ASP A 1177 31.00 -9.10 -31.41
CA ASP A 1177 30.96 -7.65 -31.20
C ASP A 1177 30.46 -6.98 -32.49
N LEU A 1178 29.20 -6.54 -32.50
CA LEU A 1178 28.53 -5.95 -33.69
C LEU A 1178 28.79 -4.45 -33.87
N ARG A 1179 29.40 -3.79 -32.87
CA ARG A 1179 29.84 -2.37 -32.83
C ARG A 1179 28.81 -1.26 -33.07
N ALA A 1180 27.65 -1.54 -33.65
CA ALA A 1180 26.54 -0.59 -33.83
C ALA A 1180 25.74 -0.33 -32.53
N ASP A 1181 26.37 0.31 -31.54
CA ASP A 1181 25.83 0.59 -30.19
C ASP A 1181 25.40 -0.64 -29.34
N CYS A 1182 25.72 -1.85 -29.82
CA CYS A 1182 25.31 -3.10 -29.21
C CYS A 1182 26.27 -3.59 -28.11
N ARG A 1183 25.71 -4.25 -27.08
CA ARG A 1183 26.52 -5.10 -26.19
C ARG A 1183 27.01 -6.34 -26.96
N PRO A 1184 28.27 -6.79 -26.78
CA PRO A 1184 28.76 -8.00 -27.42
C PRO A 1184 27.98 -9.24 -26.99
N ILE A 1185 27.54 -10.02 -27.98
CA ILE A 1185 26.78 -11.27 -27.79
C ILE A 1185 27.77 -12.38 -27.42
N GLY A 1186 27.45 -13.18 -26.41
CA GLY A 1186 28.23 -14.34 -26.00
C GLY A 1186 27.38 -15.60 -25.94
N GLY A 1187 28.01 -16.76 -26.17
CA GLY A 1187 27.34 -18.06 -26.10
C GLY A 1187 28.31 -19.21 -26.32
N SER A 1188 27.79 -20.41 -26.58
CA SER A 1188 28.58 -21.61 -26.89
C SER A 1188 28.19 -22.26 -28.21
N ILE A 1189 29.18 -22.85 -28.85
CA ILE A 1189 29.05 -23.72 -30.02
C ILE A 1189 29.59 -25.11 -29.69
N THR A 1190 28.83 -26.14 -30.01
CA THR A 1190 29.22 -27.55 -29.86
C THR A 1190 29.79 -28.05 -31.19
N LEU A 1191 31.06 -28.43 -31.20
CA LEU A 1191 31.69 -29.11 -32.33
C LEU A 1191 31.49 -30.62 -32.16
N LEU A 1192 30.91 -31.27 -33.16
CA LEU A 1192 30.72 -32.71 -33.25
C LEU A 1192 31.50 -33.29 -34.45
N ARG A 1193 31.87 -34.56 -34.39
CA ARG A 1193 32.39 -35.38 -35.50
C ARG A 1193 31.98 -36.84 -35.30
#